data_AF-A0A818VPB3-F1
#
_entry.id   AF-A0A818VPB3-F1
#
_cell.length_a   1.000
_cell.length_b   1.000
_cell.length_c   1.000
_cell.angle_alpha   90.00
_cell.angle_beta   90.00
_cell.angle_gamma   90.00
#
_symmetry.space_group_name_H-M   'P 1'
#
loop_
_entity.id
_entity.type
_entity.pdbx_description
1 polymer ?
#
loop_
_entity_poly.entity_id
_entity_poly.type
_entity_poly.pdbx_seq_one_letter_code
_entity_poly.pdbx_strand_id
1 'polypeptide(L)'
;MNSKRIDEELLRELACNGDLYQIQILLTNKPNLNINSQNAINGWTALHWAARRNHKQVIEYLLEHGANKDIQAHDKSTPANVCNNDSLRQILEPITSDSKLLQPTTGEAANIVVPELHNLLKLDPYLEGYQDEIRRRYYVFQKILKQLEIEEQGIDNFTTAYKHFGIHINYQTNEINIKEWAPGAKAMYIRGDFNNWQEKQYPFTRDQWGVWRVTIPPLSDGSIAIKHGQAIKLLLEIANGELVDRICPWSRYVQRKEKATVYHDVFYNPSYEQIYQFKYTQPKKRDRLKIYEAHIGISSSKEEIASYENFRINIIPHIIKQGYNTIQLMAILEHPYYASFGYQVTNYFAASSRFGTPEELKALIDEAHKYNLTVLLDLVHSHSSKNIVDGLNMFDGTAGCFFHDNTRGFHTLWDSRCFNYLEREVMRFLLSNIRYWLEEFKFDGFRFDGVSSMLYHSHGIGHHFSSSYDEYFGLATDTDSFNYLQLANYVCEKFFPESIRIAEDVSGMPTLCRPLAEGGAGFDYRLAMAIPDIWIKLLKEKKDEDWHIGNITWTLMNRRSSEKNIAYAESHDQAIVGDKTIAQWLFNEQIYSHMSIFSERTATIDRGLALHKMIRLLTYALGGESNEFGHPEWLDFPREGNNESYKYARRLFYLSNDENLRYKYLNAWDKAMNDLEEEYKWLSAKNTLIIRQIEADKVIVFERGDRGLIFIFNFHGYNSLTDYRIGCSQSGKYRIVLNSDAKLFDGHERINNEQIFSTENIKWDDRPFSFRVYTPSRTVFVLALIDDKK
;
A
#
# COMPACT_ATOMS: atom_id res chain seq x y z
N MET A 1 54.60 18.22 -9.39
CA MET A 1 53.46 17.87 -10.27
C MET A 1 52.20 17.86 -9.43
N ASN A 2 51.09 18.39 -9.94
CA ASN A 2 49.83 18.61 -9.20
C ASN A 2 49.21 17.26 -8.78
N SER A 3 48.83 17.05 -7.50
CA SER A 3 48.36 15.74 -7.01
C SER A 3 47.16 15.20 -7.79
N LYS A 4 46.23 16.06 -8.21
CA LYS A 4 45.10 15.70 -9.08
C LYS A 4 45.54 15.06 -10.40
N ARG A 5 46.65 15.52 -10.99
CA ARG A 5 47.16 15.01 -12.27
C ARG A 5 47.75 13.60 -12.12
N ILE A 6 48.25 13.27 -10.93
CA ILE A 6 48.74 11.93 -10.58
C ILE A 6 47.57 10.97 -10.39
N ASP A 7 46.51 11.38 -9.68
CA ASP A 7 45.33 10.54 -9.43
C ASP A 7 44.55 10.23 -10.74
N GLU A 8 44.47 11.18 -11.66
CA GLU A 8 43.87 10.98 -13.00
C GLU A 8 44.70 10.00 -13.85
N GLU A 9 46.02 10.01 -13.70
CA GLU A 9 46.92 9.08 -14.37
C GLU A 9 46.82 7.68 -13.78
N LEU A 10 46.75 7.58 -12.46
CA LEU A 10 46.48 6.34 -11.75
C LEU A 10 45.15 5.72 -12.19
N LEU A 11 44.08 6.50 -12.30
CA LEU A 11 42.78 5.99 -12.76
C LEU A 11 42.86 5.35 -14.16
N ARG A 12 43.60 5.97 -15.09
CA ARG A 12 43.81 5.40 -16.44
C ARG A 12 44.66 4.14 -16.41
N GLU A 13 45.69 4.09 -15.57
CA GLU A 13 46.53 2.92 -15.37
C GLU A 13 45.73 1.74 -14.81
N LEU A 14 44.96 1.96 -13.74
CA LEU A 14 44.09 0.95 -13.15
C LEU A 14 43.04 0.45 -14.15
N ALA A 15 42.44 1.35 -14.94
CA ALA A 15 41.48 0.98 -15.98
C ALA A 15 42.13 0.19 -17.13
N CYS A 16 43.39 0.46 -17.46
CA CYS A 16 44.16 -0.34 -18.42
C CYS A 16 44.46 -1.75 -17.88
N ASN A 17 44.74 -1.87 -16.58
CA ASN A 17 45.03 -3.13 -15.91
C ASN A 17 43.78 -3.94 -15.55
N GLY A 18 42.59 -3.32 -15.55
CA GLY A 18 41.33 -3.97 -15.22
C GLY A 18 41.08 -4.08 -13.71
N ASP A 19 41.77 -3.29 -12.89
CA ASP A 19 41.70 -3.37 -11.42
C ASP A 19 40.49 -2.61 -10.88
N LEU A 20 39.31 -3.23 -10.98
CA LEU A 20 38.05 -2.65 -10.52
C LEU A 20 38.08 -2.26 -9.04
N TYR A 21 38.70 -3.09 -8.19
CA TYR A 21 38.72 -2.87 -6.75
C TYR A 21 39.49 -1.59 -6.38
N GLN A 22 40.66 -1.37 -7.00
CA GLN A 22 41.41 -0.13 -6.78
C GLN A 22 40.71 1.09 -7.39
N ILE A 23 40.00 0.93 -8.51
CA ILE A 23 39.18 2.01 -9.10
C ILE A 23 38.05 2.41 -8.15
N GLN A 24 37.36 1.43 -7.55
CA GLN A 24 36.31 1.67 -6.55
C GLN A 24 36.85 2.44 -5.35
N ILE A 25 38.00 2.02 -4.80
CA ILE A 25 38.66 2.72 -3.69
C ILE A 25 39.04 4.15 -4.09
N LEU A 26 39.60 4.33 -5.29
CA LEU A 26 40.06 5.63 -5.77
C LEU A 26 38.89 6.61 -5.93
N LEU A 27 37.80 6.20 -6.58
CA LEU A 27 36.63 7.06 -6.81
C LEU A 27 35.84 7.33 -5.51
N THR A 28 35.79 6.38 -4.58
CA THR A 28 35.20 6.58 -3.25
C THR A 28 35.97 7.62 -2.43
N ASN A 29 37.30 7.54 -2.42
CA ASN A 29 38.15 8.46 -1.65
C ASN A 29 38.31 9.83 -2.32
N LYS A 30 38.04 9.94 -3.63
CA LYS A 30 38.23 11.15 -4.43
C LYS A 30 36.98 11.42 -5.31
N PRO A 31 35.84 11.82 -4.72
CA PRO A 31 34.58 12.01 -5.45
C PRO A 31 34.64 13.13 -6.51
N ASN A 32 35.62 14.04 -6.40
CA ASN A 32 35.83 15.15 -7.35
C ASN A 32 36.89 14.84 -8.42
N LEU A 33 37.32 13.58 -8.58
CA LEU A 33 38.30 13.18 -9.59
C LEU A 33 37.65 13.22 -10.99
N ASN A 34 38.34 13.81 -11.97
CA ASN A 34 37.81 13.85 -13.33
C ASN A 34 37.97 12.49 -14.03
N ILE A 35 36.90 11.69 -14.00
CA ILE A 35 36.80 10.37 -14.64
C ILE A 35 36.99 10.44 -16.16
N ASN A 36 36.73 11.60 -16.77
CA ASN A 36 36.84 11.88 -18.20
C ASN A 36 38.17 12.55 -18.57
N SER A 37 39.16 12.55 -17.68
CA SER A 37 40.48 13.12 -17.94
C SER A 37 41.19 12.41 -19.10
N GLN A 38 41.58 13.19 -20.11
CA GLN A 38 42.29 12.71 -21.29
C GLN A 38 43.80 12.77 -21.05
N ASN A 39 44.52 11.70 -21.38
CA ASN A 39 45.98 11.74 -21.32
C ASN A 39 46.54 12.62 -22.45
N ALA A 40 47.74 13.17 -22.24
CA ALA A 40 48.35 14.12 -23.17
C ALA A 40 48.89 13.47 -24.47
N ILE A 41 49.04 12.15 -24.52
CA ILE A 41 49.69 11.45 -25.63
C ILE A 41 48.67 11.22 -26.76
N ASN A 42 47.58 10.52 -26.48
CA ASN A 42 46.59 10.13 -27.49
C ASN A 42 45.17 10.61 -27.15
N GLY A 43 44.97 11.31 -26.04
CA GLY A 43 43.65 11.76 -25.61
C GLY A 43 42.77 10.67 -25.00
N TRP A 44 43.31 9.48 -24.71
CA TRP A 44 42.52 8.39 -24.13
C TRP A 44 42.19 8.63 -22.66
N THR A 45 40.93 8.37 -22.32
CA THR A 45 40.39 8.32 -20.96
C THR A 45 40.54 6.93 -20.34
N ALA A 46 40.17 6.79 -19.08
CA ALA A 46 40.08 5.48 -18.42
C ALA A 46 39.15 4.52 -19.17
N LEU A 47 38.04 5.04 -19.70
CA LEU A 47 37.08 4.26 -20.48
C LEU A 47 37.66 3.75 -21.82
N HIS A 48 38.50 4.54 -22.51
CA HIS A 48 39.21 4.08 -23.71
C HIS A 48 40.15 2.91 -23.41
N TRP A 49 40.90 2.99 -22.30
CA TRP A 49 41.81 1.92 -21.88
C TRP A 49 41.07 0.64 -21.49
N ALA A 50 39.99 0.77 -20.72
CA ALA A 50 39.15 -0.37 -20.33
C ALA A 50 38.48 -1.03 -21.56
N ALA A 51 37.98 -0.22 -22.50
CA ALA A 51 37.41 -0.68 -23.77
C ALA A 51 38.43 -1.42 -24.65
N ARG A 52 39.62 -0.84 -24.83
CA ARG A 52 40.70 -1.45 -25.62
C ARG A 52 41.15 -2.80 -25.08
N ARG A 53 41.06 -2.99 -23.77
CA ARG A 53 41.48 -4.20 -23.03
C ARG A 53 40.33 -5.17 -22.74
N ASN A 54 39.11 -4.86 -23.16
CA ASN A 54 37.90 -5.66 -22.93
C ASN A 54 37.56 -5.90 -21.44
N HIS A 55 37.85 -4.94 -20.56
CA HIS A 55 37.56 -5.05 -19.12
C HIS A 55 36.10 -4.71 -18.82
N LYS A 56 35.19 -5.66 -19.10
CA LYS A 56 33.73 -5.48 -18.99
C LYS A 56 33.29 -4.79 -17.69
N GLN A 57 33.69 -5.35 -16.54
CA GLN A 57 33.25 -4.85 -15.23
C GLN A 57 33.77 -3.44 -14.93
N VAL A 58 34.96 -3.09 -15.44
CA VAL A 58 35.51 -1.73 -15.33
C VAL A 58 34.77 -0.76 -16.27
N ILE A 59 34.42 -1.20 -17.47
CA ILE A 59 33.61 -0.39 -18.41
C ILE A 59 32.26 -0.05 -17.77
N GLU A 60 31.53 -1.06 -17.27
CA GLU A 60 30.23 -0.87 -16.62
C GLU A 60 30.33 0.08 -15.43
N TYR A 61 31.29 -0.15 -14.53
CA TYR A 61 31.49 0.69 -13.35
C TYR A 61 31.88 2.14 -13.70
N LEU A 62 32.77 2.35 -14.68
CA LEU A 62 33.13 3.72 -15.11
C LEU A 62 31.94 4.45 -15.72
N LEU A 63 31.09 3.77 -16.49
CA LEU A 63 29.87 4.36 -17.08
C LEU A 63 28.85 4.74 -16.00
N GLU A 64 28.64 3.88 -15.00
CA GLU A 64 27.79 4.19 -13.83
C GLU A 64 28.28 5.43 -13.07
N HIS A 65 29.58 5.70 -13.09
CA HIS A 65 30.20 6.83 -12.39
C HIS A 65 30.47 8.04 -13.31
N GLY A 66 29.75 8.13 -14.44
CA GLY A 66 29.73 9.33 -15.29
C GLY A 66 30.84 9.41 -16.34
N ALA A 67 31.48 8.29 -16.71
CA ALA A 67 32.38 8.26 -17.85
C ALA A 67 31.61 8.49 -19.17
N ASN A 68 32.07 9.44 -19.96
CA ASN A 68 31.47 9.81 -21.23
C ASN A 68 31.90 8.83 -22.33
N LYS A 69 30.98 7.99 -22.81
CA LYS A 69 31.24 7.04 -23.90
C LYS A 69 31.37 7.68 -25.29
N ASP A 70 30.97 8.94 -25.45
CA ASP A 70 31.06 9.70 -26.70
C ASP A 70 32.32 10.58 -26.76
N ILE A 71 33.18 10.55 -25.72
CA ILE A 71 34.38 11.39 -25.68
C ILE A 71 35.38 10.95 -26.76
N GLN A 72 35.87 11.92 -27.52
CA GLN A 72 36.79 11.69 -28.64
C GLN A 72 38.24 11.88 -28.22
N ALA A 73 39.07 10.88 -28.51
CA ALA A 73 40.53 10.95 -28.45
C ALA A 73 41.10 11.91 -29.52
N HIS A 74 42.41 12.13 -29.53
CA HIS A 74 43.06 13.04 -30.48
C HIS A 74 42.89 12.62 -31.95
N ASP A 75 42.75 11.33 -32.21
CA ASP A 75 42.48 10.74 -33.52
C ASP A 75 40.98 10.64 -33.85
N LYS A 76 40.13 11.27 -33.02
CA LYS A 76 38.66 11.22 -33.08
C LYS A 76 38.04 9.85 -32.79
N SER A 77 38.82 8.88 -32.33
CA SER A 77 38.27 7.60 -31.86
C SER A 77 37.50 7.77 -30.55
N THR A 78 36.38 7.05 -30.41
CA THR A 78 35.65 6.90 -29.15
C THR A 78 36.07 5.60 -28.45
N PRO A 79 35.70 5.39 -27.17
CA PRO A 79 35.86 4.10 -26.50
C PRO A 79 35.30 2.92 -27.31
N ALA A 80 34.18 3.10 -28.02
CA ALA A 80 33.61 2.07 -28.88
C ALA A 80 34.52 1.71 -30.07
N ASN A 81 35.15 2.72 -30.68
CA ASN A 81 36.06 2.51 -31.82
C ASN A 81 37.32 1.72 -31.43
N VAL A 82 37.79 1.86 -30.19
CA VAL A 82 39.00 1.16 -29.70
C VAL A 82 38.70 -0.21 -29.08
N CYS A 83 37.42 -0.54 -28.85
CA CYS A 83 36.95 -1.83 -28.34
C CYS A 83 37.06 -2.92 -29.42
N ASN A 84 37.68 -4.05 -29.10
CA ASN A 84 37.84 -5.19 -30.03
C ASN A 84 36.78 -6.29 -29.83
N ASN A 85 35.93 -6.19 -28.82
CA ASN A 85 34.90 -7.18 -28.50
C ASN A 85 33.53 -6.65 -28.93
N ASP A 86 32.84 -7.35 -29.83
CA ASP A 86 31.57 -6.88 -30.42
C ASP A 86 30.45 -6.74 -29.37
N SER A 87 30.38 -7.62 -28.36
CA SER A 87 29.40 -7.52 -27.27
C SER A 87 29.67 -6.33 -26.35
N LEU A 88 30.93 -5.99 -26.10
CA LEU A 88 31.29 -4.79 -25.31
C LEU A 88 31.20 -3.51 -26.14
N ARG A 89 31.42 -3.60 -27.45
CA ARG A 89 31.24 -2.49 -28.38
C ARG A 89 29.77 -2.03 -28.40
N GLN A 90 28.80 -2.95 -28.32
CA GLN A 90 27.37 -2.60 -28.19
C GLN A 90 27.06 -1.76 -26.94
N ILE A 91 27.77 -1.98 -25.83
CA ILE A 91 27.61 -1.19 -24.60
C ILE A 91 28.15 0.25 -24.80
N LEU A 92 29.23 0.38 -25.57
CA LEU A 92 29.96 1.62 -25.79
C LEU A 92 29.47 2.43 -26.99
N GLU A 93 28.76 1.81 -27.94
CA GLU A 93 28.24 2.50 -29.11
C GLU A 93 27.16 3.52 -28.73
N PRO A 94 27.05 4.64 -29.46
CA PRO A 94 25.90 5.52 -29.39
C PRO A 94 24.67 4.69 -29.72
N ILE A 95 23.63 4.81 -28.91
CA ILE A 95 22.33 4.18 -29.18
C ILE A 95 21.89 4.63 -30.58
N THR A 96 21.88 3.70 -31.53
CA THR A 96 21.23 3.91 -32.83
C THR A 96 19.75 4.13 -32.59
N SER A 97 19.14 4.96 -33.45
CA SER A 97 17.90 5.70 -33.25
C SER A 97 16.61 4.92 -32.92
N ASP A 98 16.65 3.63 -32.67
CA ASP A 98 15.48 2.79 -32.39
C ASP A 98 15.28 2.44 -30.91
N SER A 99 16.15 2.90 -30.00
CA SER A 99 15.88 2.81 -28.54
C SER A 99 15.66 4.16 -27.85
N LYS A 100 15.32 5.22 -28.63
CA LYS A 100 14.72 6.45 -28.10
C LYS A 100 13.22 6.26 -27.83
N LEU A 101 12.91 5.36 -26.91
CA LEU A 101 11.69 5.46 -26.12
C LEU A 101 12.12 5.47 -24.67
N LEU A 102 12.23 6.68 -24.10
CA LEU A 102 11.84 7.04 -22.71
C LEU A 102 12.51 8.30 -22.13
N GLN A 103 13.16 9.16 -22.93
CA GLN A 103 13.43 10.53 -22.49
C GLN A 103 13.10 11.56 -23.58
N PRO A 104 12.27 12.58 -23.29
CA PRO A 104 12.10 13.69 -24.20
C PRO A 104 13.43 14.42 -24.35
N THR A 105 13.70 14.92 -25.56
CA THR A 105 14.65 16.04 -25.66
C THR A 105 14.07 17.19 -24.83
N THR A 106 14.91 17.94 -24.12
CA THR A 106 14.49 19.01 -23.19
C THR A 106 13.50 20.02 -23.81
N GLY A 107 13.42 20.12 -25.15
CA GLY A 107 12.45 20.95 -25.87
C GLY A 107 11.04 20.35 -26.08
N GLU A 108 10.85 19.02 -26.06
CA GLU A 108 9.53 18.40 -26.23
C GLU A 108 8.73 18.36 -24.92
N ALA A 109 9.39 18.16 -23.77
CA ALA A 109 8.76 18.23 -22.45
C ALA A 109 8.28 19.64 -22.08
N ALA A 110 9.02 20.67 -22.49
CA ALA A 110 8.72 22.07 -22.19
C ALA A 110 7.40 22.57 -22.81
N ASN A 111 6.94 21.93 -23.91
CA ASN A 111 5.70 22.30 -24.60
C ASN A 111 4.46 21.55 -24.10
N ILE A 112 4.60 20.73 -23.06
CA ILE A 112 3.51 19.86 -22.59
C ILE A 112 2.71 20.53 -21.51
N VAL A 113 1.42 20.68 -21.80
CA VAL A 113 0.47 21.32 -20.92
C VAL A 113 -0.14 20.28 -20.00
N VAL A 114 0.31 20.25 -18.75
CA VAL A 114 -0.44 19.66 -17.64
C VAL A 114 -1.66 20.58 -17.40
N PRO A 115 -2.91 20.11 -17.58
CA PRO A 115 -4.09 20.98 -17.67
C PRO A 115 -4.25 21.93 -16.49
N GLU A 116 -4.05 21.44 -15.27
CA GLU A 116 -4.33 22.15 -14.02
C GLU A 116 -3.10 22.33 -13.13
N LEU A 117 -1.89 22.23 -13.69
CA LEU A 117 -0.65 22.37 -12.90
C LEU A 117 -0.56 23.71 -12.14
N HIS A 118 -1.12 24.79 -12.70
CA HIS A 118 -1.17 26.07 -12.01
C HIS A 118 -1.95 26.03 -10.69
N ASN A 119 -2.98 25.17 -10.57
CA ASN A 119 -3.71 24.97 -9.32
C ASN A 119 -2.79 24.35 -8.26
N LEU A 120 -2.01 23.34 -8.66
CA LEU A 120 -1.04 22.67 -7.79
C LEU A 120 0.08 23.61 -7.34
N LEU A 121 0.68 24.37 -8.25
CA LEU A 121 1.75 25.32 -7.92
C LEU A 121 1.26 26.47 -7.02
N LYS A 122 0.03 26.93 -7.21
CA LYS A 122 -0.59 27.92 -6.31
C LYS A 122 -0.82 27.36 -4.90
N LEU A 123 -1.16 26.08 -4.82
CA LEU A 123 -1.44 25.38 -3.57
C LEU A 123 -0.17 25.04 -2.80
N ASP A 124 0.90 24.70 -3.53
CA ASP A 124 2.22 24.43 -3.00
C ASP A 124 3.32 25.05 -3.89
N PRO A 125 3.73 26.30 -3.58
CA PRO A 125 4.75 27.02 -4.34
C PRO A 125 6.13 26.37 -4.33
N TYR A 126 6.43 25.47 -3.37
CA TYR A 126 7.72 24.77 -3.35
C TYR A 126 7.88 23.81 -4.55
N LEU A 127 6.78 23.44 -5.22
CA LEU A 127 6.81 22.64 -6.43
C LEU A 127 7.24 23.42 -7.69
N GLU A 128 7.36 24.75 -7.64
CA GLU A 128 7.76 25.55 -8.82
C GLU A 128 9.12 25.13 -9.38
N GLY A 129 10.07 24.77 -8.50
CA GLY A 129 11.39 24.27 -8.88
C GLY A 129 11.40 22.88 -9.53
N TYR A 130 10.29 22.13 -9.39
CA TYR A 130 10.15 20.74 -9.87
C TYR A 130 9.09 20.60 -10.96
N GLN A 131 8.52 21.71 -11.45
CA GLN A 131 7.45 21.69 -12.44
C GLN A 131 7.84 20.96 -13.73
N ASP A 132 9.11 21.04 -14.13
CA ASP A 132 9.63 20.38 -15.33
C ASP A 132 9.61 18.86 -15.17
N GLU A 133 9.95 18.36 -13.99
CA GLU A 133 9.86 16.93 -13.68
C GLU A 133 8.41 16.46 -13.62
N ILE A 134 7.50 17.26 -13.05
CA ILE A 134 6.05 16.97 -13.06
C ILE A 134 5.53 16.90 -14.50
N ARG A 135 5.89 17.87 -15.36
CA ARG A 135 5.54 17.87 -16.78
C ARG A 135 6.12 16.67 -17.52
N ARG A 136 7.37 16.31 -17.23
CA ARG A 136 8.03 15.14 -17.84
C ARG A 136 7.32 13.84 -17.46
N ARG A 137 6.99 13.63 -16.18
CA ARG A 137 6.21 12.46 -15.73
C ARG A 137 4.85 12.42 -16.42
N TYR A 138 4.13 13.54 -16.43
CA TYR A 138 2.83 13.63 -17.08
C TYR A 138 2.89 13.37 -18.60
N TYR A 139 3.94 13.83 -19.27
CA TYR A 139 4.18 13.50 -20.68
C TYR A 139 4.29 11.99 -20.90
N VAL A 140 5.10 11.31 -20.10
CA VAL A 140 5.31 9.86 -20.21
C VAL A 140 3.97 9.14 -20.03
N PHE A 141 3.20 9.51 -19.01
CA PHE A 141 1.85 9.01 -18.79
C PHE A 141 0.95 9.21 -20.02
N GLN A 142 0.85 10.42 -20.56
CA GLN A 142 0.02 10.71 -21.73
C GLN A 142 0.48 9.98 -22.98
N LYS A 143 1.81 9.86 -23.18
CA LYS A 143 2.39 9.15 -24.31
C LYS A 143 2.03 7.68 -24.28
N ILE A 144 2.20 7.02 -23.13
CA ILE A 144 1.84 5.62 -22.94
C ILE A 144 0.34 5.45 -23.18
N LEU A 145 -0.49 6.27 -22.54
CA LEU A 145 -1.94 6.19 -22.70
C LEU A 145 -2.35 6.33 -24.17
N LYS A 146 -1.83 7.32 -24.89
CA LYS A 146 -2.12 7.51 -26.32
C LYS A 146 -1.68 6.32 -27.16
N GLN A 147 -0.52 5.74 -26.85
CA GLN A 147 -0.03 4.56 -27.55
C GLN A 147 -0.97 3.37 -27.34
N LEU A 148 -1.39 3.11 -26.10
CA LEU A 148 -2.34 2.05 -25.77
C LEU A 148 -3.70 2.28 -26.44
N GLU A 149 -4.22 3.50 -26.44
CA GLU A 149 -5.48 3.83 -27.12
C GLU A 149 -5.43 3.53 -28.63
N ILE A 150 -4.29 3.76 -29.30
CA ILE A 150 -4.12 3.49 -30.73
C ILE A 150 -3.90 1.99 -31.00
N GLU A 151 -2.93 1.39 -30.32
CA GLU A 151 -2.44 0.06 -30.68
C GLU A 151 -3.32 -1.07 -30.14
N GLU A 152 -4.04 -0.84 -29.05
CA GLU A 152 -4.93 -1.81 -28.40
C GLU A 152 -6.40 -1.55 -28.73
N GLN A 153 -6.67 -0.60 -29.64
CA GLN A 153 -8.02 -0.15 -29.99
C GLN A 153 -8.80 0.35 -28.76
N GLY A 154 -8.09 0.97 -27.83
CA GLY A 154 -8.63 1.54 -26.61
C GLY A 154 -8.05 0.95 -25.34
N ILE A 155 -7.89 1.80 -24.33
CA ILE A 155 -7.46 1.37 -22.99
C ILE A 155 -8.44 0.37 -22.34
N ASP A 156 -9.71 0.38 -22.76
CA ASP A 156 -10.74 -0.56 -22.33
C ASP A 156 -10.39 -2.02 -22.72
N ASN A 157 -9.99 -2.22 -23.98
CA ASN A 157 -9.56 -3.52 -24.49
C ASN A 157 -8.24 -3.97 -23.84
N PHE A 158 -7.29 -3.04 -23.67
CA PHE A 158 -6.01 -3.34 -23.02
C PHE A 158 -6.21 -3.87 -21.61
N THR A 159 -7.11 -3.24 -20.85
CA THR A 159 -7.34 -3.55 -19.43
C THR A 159 -8.35 -4.65 -19.19
N THR A 160 -8.95 -5.26 -20.22
CA THR A 160 -9.80 -6.45 -20.10
C THR A 160 -9.11 -7.73 -20.55
N ALA A 161 -7.77 -7.77 -20.45
CA ALA A 161 -6.96 -8.91 -20.85
C ALA A 161 -7.37 -10.21 -20.17
N TYR A 162 -7.81 -10.14 -18.90
CA TYR A 162 -8.29 -11.29 -18.13
C TYR A 162 -9.52 -11.99 -18.75
N LYS A 163 -10.20 -11.40 -19.74
CA LYS A 163 -11.30 -12.02 -20.50
C LYS A 163 -10.83 -12.95 -21.63
N HIS A 164 -9.53 -12.93 -21.94
CA HIS A 164 -8.99 -13.70 -23.07
C HIS A 164 -7.55 -14.22 -22.87
N PHE A 165 -6.80 -13.71 -21.90
CA PHE A 165 -5.60 -14.34 -21.33
C PHE A 165 -5.97 -15.27 -20.18
N GLY A 166 -5.18 -16.33 -19.98
CA GLY A 166 -5.57 -17.46 -19.15
C GLY A 166 -6.45 -18.43 -19.92
N ILE A 167 -7.33 -19.12 -19.20
CA ILE A 167 -8.10 -20.26 -19.71
C ILE A 167 -9.57 -19.87 -19.82
N HIS A 168 -10.12 -19.97 -21.03
CA HIS A 168 -11.48 -19.51 -21.35
C HIS A 168 -12.25 -20.55 -22.14
N ILE A 169 -13.52 -20.72 -21.81
CA ILE A 169 -14.42 -21.62 -22.53
C ILE A 169 -15.18 -20.82 -23.59
N ASN A 170 -15.19 -21.32 -24.82
CA ASN A 170 -16.18 -20.92 -25.81
C ASN A 170 -17.44 -21.78 -25.63
N TYR A 171 -18.46 -21.26 -24.94
CA TYR A 171 -19.70 -22.00 -24.67
C TYR A 171 -20.54 -22.33 -25.92
N GLN A 172 -20.23 -21.75 -27.08
CA GLN A 172 -20.90 -22.10 -28.33
C GLN A 172 -20.30 -23.36 -28.97
N THR A 173 -19.00 -23.58 -28.81
CA THR A 173 -18.26 -24.71 -29.40
C THR A 173 -17.80 -25.74 -28.37
N ASN A 174 -17.91 -25.44 -27.08
CA ASN A 174 -17.33 -26.17 -25.95
C ASN A 174 -15.80 -26.35 -26.03
N GLU A 175 -15.13 -25.52 -26.83
CA GLU A 175 -13.67 -25.46 -26.90
C GLU A 175 -13.10 -24.66 -25.73
N ILE A 176 -11.90 -25.03 -25.28
CA ILE A 176 -11.14 -24.27 -24.28
C ILE A 176 -10.00 -23.55 -24.99
N ASN A 177 -10.03 -22.22 -24.98
CA ASN A 177 -8.99 -21.36 -25.51
C ASN A 177 -8.07 -20.91 -24.38
N ILE A 178 -6.77 -21.08 -24.57
CA ILE A 178 -5.77 -20.71 -23.58
C ILE A 178 -4.77 -19.77 -24.24
N LYS A 179 -4.45 -18.67 -23.56
CA LYS A 179 -3.53 -17.64 -24.03
C LYS A 179 -2.61 -17.19 -22.91
N GLU A 180 -1.30 -17.22 -23.17
CA GLU A 180 -0.27 -16.89 -22.18
C GLU A 180 0.87 -16.06 -22.75
N TRP A 181 1.54 -15.28 -21.91
CA TRP A 181 2.74 -14.54 -22.30
C TRP A 181 3.99 -15.13 -21.62
N ALA A 182 4.88 -15.69 -22.42
CA ALA A 182 6.11 -16.34 -21.95
C ALA A 182 7.21 -16.20 -23.02
N PRO A 183 7.80 -15.01 -23.20
CA PRO A 183 8.70 -14.72 -24.31
C PRO A 183 10.01 -15.52 -24.26
N GLY A 184 10.49 -15.89 -23.08
CA GLY A 184 11.68 -16.70 -22.86
C GLY A 184 11.50 -18.21 -23.04
N ALA A 185 10.26 -18.70 -23.13
CA ALA A 185 9.98 -20.12 -23.32
C ALA A 185 10.35 -20.58 -24.74
N LYS A 186 10.88 -21.79 -24.87
CA LYS A 186 11.16 -22.46 -26.16
C LYS A 186 9.95 -23.22 -26.69
N ALA A 187 9.17 -23.83 -25.81
CA ALA A 187 7.92 -24.52 -26.11
C ALA A 187 6.98 -24.41 -24.90
N MET A 188 5.68 -24.54 -25.13
CA MET A 188 4.66 -24.53 -24.08
C MET A 188 3.56 -25.55 -24.39
N TYR A 189 3.09 -26.21 -23.34
CA TYR A 189 2.03 -27.20 -23.36
C TYR A 189 1.11 -27.02 -22.14
N ILE A 190 -0.04 -27.68 -22.15
CA ILE A 190 -0.90 -27.82 -20.97
C ILE A 190 -1.12 -29.30 -20.66
N ARG A 191 -1.08 -29.62 -19.37
CA ARG A 191 -1.34 -30.97 -18.84
C ARG A 191 -2.16 -30.89 -17.55
N GLY A 192 -2.76 -32.00 -17.15
CA GLY A 192 -3.51 -32.07 -15.91
C GLY A 192 -4.28 -33.37 -15.76
N ASP A 193 -5.21 -33.40 -14.82
CA ASP A 193 -6.04 -34.58 -14.57
C ASP A 193 -6.85 -34.98 -15.82
N PHE A 194 -7.26 -34.00 -16.63
CA PHE A 194 -8.05 -34.21 -17.85
C PHE A 194 -7.35 -35.04 -18.92
N ASN A 195 -6.02 -35.08 -18.91
CA ASN A 195 -5.22 -35.79 -19.90
C ASN A 195 -4.24 -36.79 -19.28
N ASN A 196 -4.50 -37.22 -18.05
CA ASN A 196 -3.63 -38.11 -17.29
C ASN A 196 -2.18 -37.61 -17.20
N TRP A 197 -2.01 -36.28 -17.09
CA TRP A 197 -0.70 -35.63 -16.95
C TRP A 197 0.28 -35.85 -18.11
N GLN A 198 -0.21 -36.19 -19.30
CA GLN A 198 0.62 -36.31 -20.51
C GLN A 198 1.21 -34.95 -20.91
N GLU A 199 2.51 -34.91 -21.17
CA GLU A 199 3.29 -33.67 -21.25
C GLU A 199 3.09 -32.86 -22.53
N LYS A 200 3.15 -33.52 -23.68
CA LYS A 200 3.26 -32.85 -24.99
C LYS A 200 2.03 -32.99 -25.88
N GLN A 201 0.89 -33.35 -25.28
CA GLN A 201 -0.35 -33.63 -26.03
C GLN A 201 -0.99 -32.37 -26.64
N TYR A 202 -0.93 -31.24 -25.93
CA TYR A 202 -1.55 -29.98 -26.34
C TYR A 202 -0.50 -28.87 -26.49
N PRO A 203 0.26 -28.85 -27.60
CA PRO A 203 1.27 -27.82 -27.86
C PRO A 203 0.63 -26.46 -28.16
N PHE A 204 1.19 -25.41 -27.59
CA PHE A 204 0.81 -24.03 -27.90
C PHE A 204 1.56 -23.53 -29.14
N THR A 205 0.93 -22.61 -29.87
CA THR A 205 1.56 -21.84 -30.95
C THR A 205 2.00 -20.47 -30.43
N ARG A 206 3.26 -20.12 -30.65
CA ARG A 206 3.86 -18.83 -30.26
C ARG A 206 3.74 -17.81 -31.39
N ASP A 207 3.38 -16.57 -31.06
CA ASP A 207 3.50 -15.44 -31.98
C ASP A 207 4.81 -14.65 -31.81
N GLN A 208 5.02 -13.64 -32.66
CA GLN A 208 6.24 -12.84 -32.67
C GLN A 208 6.49 -12.05 -31.39
N TRP A 209 5.47 -11.84 -30.55
CA TRP A 209 5.55 -11.08 -29.30
C TRP A 209 5.77 -11.99 -28.08
N GLY A 210 5.92 -13.30 -28.29
CA GLY A 210 6.07 -14.26 -27.19
C GLY A 210 4.74 -14.63 -26.52
N VAL A 211 3.61 -14.38 -27.18
CA VAL A 211 2.29 -14.82 -26.71
C VAL A 211 1.97 -16.18 -27.32
N TRP A 212 1.59 -17.11 -26.47
CA TRP A 212 1.30 -18.51 -26.76
C TRP A 212 -0.19 -18.76 -26.75
N ARG A 213 -0.69 -19.59 -27.68
CA ARG A 213 -2.11 -19.96 -27.76
C ARG A 213 -2.31 -21.45 -28.02
N VAL A 214 -3.31 -22.05 -27.40
CA VAL A 214 -3.81 -23.39 -27.76
C VAL A 214 -5.33 -23.41 -27.64
N THR A 215 -5.97 -24.23 -28.48
CA THR A 215 -7.39 -24.55 -28.38
C THR A 215 -7.53 -26.04 -28.13
N ILE A 216 -8.16 -26.40 -27.02
CA ILE A 216 -8.50 -27.79 -26.69
C ILE A 216 -9.91 -28.06 -27.21
N PRO A 217 -10.10 -29.03 -28.13
CA PRO A 217 -11.42 -29.36 -28.65
C PRO A 217 -12.29 -30.02 -27.58
N PRO A 218 -13.63 -29.98 -27.73
CA PRO A 218 -14.53 -30.77 -26.88
C PRO A 218 -14.23 -32.27 -26.99
N LEU A 219 -14.70 -33.04 -26.01
CA LEU A 219 -14.65 -34.50 -26.03
C LEU A 219 -15.53 -35.06 -27.16
N SER A 220 -15.38 -36.35 -27.46
CA SER A 220 -16.14 -37.02 -28.52
C SER A 220 -17.66 -37.00 -28.29
N ASP A 221 -18.11 -36.82 -27.06
CA ASP A 221 -19.52 -36.65 -26.68
C ASP A 221 -20.01 -35.19 -26.75
N GLY A 222 -19.15 -34.26 -27.17
CA GLY A 222 -19.43 -32.83 -27.28
C GLY A 222 -19.27 -32.04 -25.97
N SER A 223 -18.89 -32.68 -24.87
CA SER A 223 -18.69 -32.02 -23.58
C SER A 223 -17.33 -31.32 -23.47
N ILE A 224 -17.20 -30.40 -22.51
CA ILE A 224 -15.98 -29.64 -22.25
C ILE A 224 -14.86 -30.59 -21.78
N ALA A 225 -13.66 -30.46 -22.36
CA ALA A 225 -12.55 -31.37 -22.14
C ALA A 225 -11.97 -31.36 -20.72
N ILE A 226 -11.98 -30.19 -20.05
CA ILE A 226 -11.52 -30.04 -18.67
C ILE A 226 -12.73 -29.80 -17.78
N LYS A 227 -12.93 -30.63 -16.76
CA LYS A 227 -14.05 -30.52 -15.83
C LYS A 227 -13.71 -29.56 -14.70
N HIS A 228 -14.72 -28.86 -14.18
CA HIS A 228 -14.58 -28.02 -12.98
C HIS A 228 -13.88 -28.77 -11.85
N GLY A 229 -12.92 -28.11 -11.21
CA GLY A 229 -12.19 -28.66 -10.05
C GLY A 229 -11.03 -29.59 -10.41
N GLN A 230 -10.79 -29.90 -11.70
CA GLN A 230 -9.60 -30.65 -12.11
C GLN A 230 -8.33 -29.82 -11.97
N ALA A 231 -7.25 -30.46 -11.53
CA ALA A 231 -5.95 -29.82 -11.48
C ALA A 231 -5.33 -29.75 -12.87
N ILE A 232 -4.71 -28.61 -13.17
CA ILE A 232 -4.03 -28.32 -14.44
C ILE A 232 -2.68 -27.68 -14.16
N LYS A 233 -1.80 -27.67 -15.17
CA LYS A 233 -0.54 -26.92 -15.18
C LYS A 233 -0.11 -26.57 -16.60
N LEU A 234 0.58 -25.45 -16.73
CA LEU A 234 1.36 -25.13 -17.92
C LEU A 234 2.71 -25.83 -17.82
N LEU A 235 3.13 -26.49 -18.89
CA LEU A 235 4.43 -27.14 -19.01
C LEU A 235 5.27 -26.36 -20.03
N LEU A 236 6.34 -25.72 -19.57
CA LEU A 236 7.21 -24.89 -20.40
C LEU A 236 8.55 -25.57 -20.61
N GLU A 237 9.06 -25.54 -21.83
CA GLU A 237 10.46 -25.85 -22.12
C GLU A 237 11.29 -24.57 -22.01
N ILE A 238 12.18 -24.48 -21.02
CA ILE A 238 12.98 -23.28 -20.75
C ILE A 238 14.32 -23.32 -21.51
N ALA A 239 15.12 -22.25 -21.43
CA ALA A 239 16.30 -22.06 -22.28
C ALA A 239 17.33 -23.22 -22.23
N ASN A 240 17.49 -23.90 -21.11
CA ASN A 240 18.38 -25.06 -20.96
C ASN A 240 17.80 -26.38 -21.52
N GLY A 241 16.56 -26.39 -22.02
CA GLY A 241 15.85 -27.58 -22.53
C GLY A 241 15.06 -28.35 -21.46
N GLU A 242 15.07 -27.89 -20.21
CA GLU A 242 14.29 -28.49 -19.12
C GLU A 242 12.79 -28.19 -19.28
N LEU A 243 11.96 -29.18 -18.94
CA LEU A 243 10.50 -29.01 -18.85
C LEU A 243 10.10 -28.67 -17.42
N VAL A 244 9.45 -27.52 -17.25
CA VAL A 244 9.06 -27.01 -15.94
C VAL A 244 7.56 -26.75 -15.87
N ASP A 245 6.98 -27.13 -14.74
CA ASP A 245 5.58 -26.86 -14.41
C ASP A 245 5.40 -25.43 -13.88
N ARG A 246 4.35 -24.75 -14.32
CA ARG A 246 3.92 -23.44 -13.83
C ARG A 246 2.41 -23.37 -13.67
N ILE A 247 1.97 -22.54 -12.73
CA ILE A 247 0.58 -22.08 -12.66
C ILE A 247 0.37 -20.96 -13.69
N CYS A 248 -0.82 -20.91 -14.28
CA CYS A 248 -1.21 -19.82 -15.16
C CYS A 248 -1.21 -18.48 -14.38
N PRO A 249 -0.50 -17.43 -14.84
CA PRO A 249 -0.51 -16.12 -14.18
C PRO A 249 -1.91 -15.52 -14.02
N TRP A 250 -2.85 -15.93 -14.87
CA TRP A 250 -4.23 -15.48 -14.94
C TRP A 250 -5.22 -16.45 -14.25
N SER A 251 -4.72 -17.43 -13.48
CA SER A 251 -5.56 -18.39 -12.76
C SER A 251 -6.52 -17.71 -11.81
N ARG A 252 -7.78 -18.13 -11.86
CA ARG A 252 -8.87 -17.60 -11.02
C ARG A 252 -9.01 -18.32 -9.67
N TYR A 253 -8.45 -19.52 -9.58
CA TYR A 253 -8.47 -20.31 -8.36
C TYR A 253 -7.31 -21.28 -8.37
N VAL A 254 -6.59 -21.33 -7.27
CA VAL A 254 -5.52 -22.29 -7.03
C VAL A 254 -5.77 -22.91 -5.67
N GLN A 255 -5.36 -24.15 -5.45
CA GLN A 255 -5.59 -24.82 -4.18
C GLN A 255 -4.40 -25.70 -3.80
N ARG A 256 -4.08 -25.73 -2.52
CA ARG A 256 -3.14 -26.70 -1.95
C ARG A 256 -3.91 -27.94 -1.50
N LYS A 257 -3.66 -29.09 -2.15
CA LYS A 257 -4.22 -30.38 -1.71
C LYS A 257 -3.62 -30.77 -0.35
N GLU A 258 -4.36 -31.51 0.48
CA GLU A 258 -3.84 -32.05 1.74
C GLU A 258 -2.54 -32.84 1.47
N LYS A 259 -1.46 -32.49 2.19
CA LYS A 259 -0.08 -33.04 2.07
C LYS A 259 0.76 -32.52 0.90
N ALA A 260 0.25 -31.66 0.01
CA ALA A 260 1.06 -31.03 -1.01
C ALA A 260 1.87 -29.85 -0.44
N THR A 261 3.13 -29.71 -0.86
CA THR A 261 3.98 -28.57 -0.50
C THR A 261 3.76 -27.35 -1.39
N VAL A 262 3.19 -27.56 -2.59
CA VAL A 262 2.95 -26.52 -3.61
C VAL A 262 1.46 -26.42 -3.93
N TYR A 263 1.05 -25.24 -4.38
CA TYR A 263 -0.30 -25.05 -4.91
C TYR A 263 -0.46 -25.68 -6.29
N HIS A 264 -1.70 -26.02 -6.61
CA HIS A 264 -2.11 -26.48 -7.93
C HIS A 264 -3.08 -25.49 -8.54
N ASP A 265 -2.94 -25.25 -9.83
CA ASP A 265 -3.93 -24.54 -10.61
C ASP A 265 -5.18 -25.41 -10.74
N VAL A 266 -6.34 -24.82 -10.46
CA VAL A 266 -7.62 -25.52 -10.45
C VAL A 266 -8.48 -24.92 -11.55
N PHE A 267 -8.93 -25.75 -12.48
CA PHE A 267 -9.84 -25.29 -13.52
C PHE A 267 -11.19 -24.88 -12.92
N TYR A 268 -11.34 -23.58 -12.69
CA TYR A 268 -12.48 -23.01 -11.99
C TYR A 268 -13.59 -22.61 -12.96
N ASN A 269 -14.46 -23.57 -13.26
CA ASN A 269 -15.66 -23.37 -14.08
C ASN A 269 -16.95 -23.90 -13.41
N PRO A 270 -17.43 -23.28 -12.32
CA PRO A 270 -18.64 -23.76 -11.63
C PRO A 270 -19.86 -23.78 -12.56
N SER A 271 -20.88 -24.58 -12.24
CA SER A 271 -22.11 -24.62 -13.03
C SER A 271 -22.85 -23.27 -12.97
N TYR A 272 -23.74 -23.02 -13.93
CA TYR A 272 -24.49 -21.75 -13.96
C TYR A 272 -25.26 -21.49 -12.66
N GLU A 273 -25.79 -22.54 -12.03
CA GLU A 273 -26.51 -22.46 -10.75
C GLU A 273 -25.60 -22.18 -9.55
N GLN A 274 -24.30 -22.49 -9.68
CA GLN A 274 -23.30 -22.25 -8.65
C GLN A 274 -22.66 -20.86 -8.76
N ILE A 275 -22.64 -20.24 -9.95
CA ILE A 275 -22.11 -18.90 -10.14
C ILE A 275 -22.94 -17.89 -9.35
N TYR A 276 -22.26 -17.12 -8.49
CA TYR A 276 -22.92 -16.10 -7.68
C TYR A 276 -23.41 -14.94 -8.56
N GLN A 277 -24.67 -14.55 -8.36
CA GLN A 277 -25.27 -13.37 -8.97
C GLN A 277 -25.42 -12.28 -7.91
N PHE A 278 -24.74 -11.16 -8.09
CA PHE A 278 -24.88 -9.97 -7.23
C PHE A 278 -26.32 -9.47 -7.23
N LYS A 279 -26.85 -9.20 -6.04
CA LYS A 279 -28.24 -8.78 -5.82
C LYS A 279 -28.33 -7.32 -5.45
N TYR A 280 -27.27 -6.75 -4.90
CA TYR A 280 -27.23 -5.38 -4.41
C TYR A 280 -26.31 -4.53 -5.27
N THR A 281 -26.61 -3.23 -5.33
CA THR A 281 -25.79 -2.25 -6.05
C THR A 281 -24.64 -1.79 -5.17
N GLN A 282 -23.48 -1.54 -5.78
CA GLN A 282 -22.35 -0.92 -5.11
C GLN A 282 -22.74 0.42 -4.45
N PRO A 283 -22.24 0.70 -3.22
CA PRO A 283 -22.39 2.00 -2.58
C PRO A 283 -21.83 3.13 -3.45
N LYS A 284 -22.39 4.34 -3.28
CA LYS A 284 -21.76 5.55 -3.82
C LYS A 284 -20.51 5.91 -3.04
N LYS A 285 -19.57 6.57 -3.71
CA LYS A 285 -18.33 7.09 -3.10
C LYS A 285 -18.65 7.99 -1.93
N ARG A 286 -17.99 7.72 -0.80
CA ARG A 286 -18.14 8.48 0.44
C ARG A 286 -17.00 9.47 0.62
N ASP A 287 -17.31 10.58 1.26
CA ASP A 287 -16.37 11.65 1.59
C ASP A 287 -15.85 11.57 3.04
N ARG A 288 -16.36 10.62 3.83
CA ARG A 288 -15.97 10.31 5.21
C ARG A 288 -15.89 8.79 5.39
N LEU A 289 -14.69 8.25 5.45
CA LEU A 289 -14.47 6.82 5.69
C LEU A 289 -14.26 6.54 7.19
N LYS A 290 -14.99 5.54 7.66
CA LYS A 290 -14.82 4.89 8.95
C LYS A 290 -14.49 3.45 8.62
N ILE A 291 -13.19 3.16 8.55
CA ILE A 291 -12.66 1.94 7.94
C ILE A 291 -12.45 0.90 9.03
N TYR A 292 -13.01 -0.30 8.85
CA TYR A 292 -12.71 -1.48 9.64
C TYR A 292 -11.73 -2.34 8.87
N GLU A 293 -10.48 -2.41 9.30
CA GLU A 293 -9.44 -3.22 8.66
C GLU A 293 -9.51 -4.67 9.13
N ALA A 294 -9.66 -5.59 8.18
CA ALA A 294 -9.95 -6.98 8.49
C ALA A 294 -9.17 -7.98 7.65
N HIS A 295 -8.84 -9.10 8.29
CA HIS A 295 -8.29 -10.29 7.67
C HIS A 295 -9.25 -11.47 7.89
N ILE A 296 -9.68 -12.12 6.82
CA ILE A 296 -10.71 -13.19 6.86
C ILE A 296 -10.28 -14.36 7.74
N GLY A 297 -9.10 -14.95 7.49
CA GLY A 297 -8.67 -16.17 8.18
C GLY A 297 -8.56 -16.09 9.71
N ILE A 298 -8.36 -14.91 10.30
CA ILE A 298 -8.26 -14.74 11.77
C ILE A 298 -9.57 -14.27 12.41
N SER A 299 -10.65 -14.15 11.62
CA SER A 299 -11.90 -13.53 12.04
C SER A 299 -12.84 -14.44 12.85
N SER A 300 -12.28 -15.41 13.57
CA SER A 300 -13.02 -16.28 14.50
C SER A 300 -12.23 -16.44 15.81
N SER A 301 -12.89 -16.92 16.85
CA SER A 301 -12.23 -17.23 18.13
C SER A 301 -11.56 -18.60 18.16
N LYS A 302 -11.75 -19.40 17.12
CA LYS A 302 -11.18 -20.73 16.99
C LYS A 302 -9.73 -20.65 16.52
N GLU A 303 -8.94 -21.65 16.89
CA GLU A 303 -7.54 -21.80 16.46
C GLU A 303 -7.48 -22.49 15.07
N GLU A 304 -8.20 -21.92 14.09
CA GLU A 304 -8.29 -22.42 12.72
C GLU A 304 -8.45 -21.23 11.74
N ILE A 305 -8.25 -21.48 10.45
CA ILE A 305 -8.51 -20.48 9.41
C ILE A 305 -10.02 -20.32 9.23
N ALA A 306 -10.53 -19.13 9.54
CA ALA A 306 -11.93 -18.77 9.31
C ALA A 306 -12.24 -18.55 7.81
N SER A 307 -13.50 -18.79 7.43
CA SER A 307 -13.96 -18.71 6.04
C SER A 307 -14.59 -17.36 5.67
N TYR A 308 -14.76 -17.13 4.37
CA TYR A 308 -15.57 -16.02 3.84
C TYR A 308 -16.99 -16.05 4.40
N GLU A 309 -17.61 -17.24 4.47
CA GLU A 309 -18.96 -17.39 5.03
C GLU A 309 -19.03 -17.05 6.53
N ASN A 310 -18.00 -17.43 7.32
CA ASN A 310 -17.92 -17.00 8.71
C ASN A 310 -17.89 -15.47 8.82
N PHE A 311 -17.07 -14.82 7.99
CA PHE A 311 -16.98 -13.36 8.00
C PHE A 311 -18.31 -12.71 7.59
N ARG A 312 -18.93 -13.22 6.53
CA ARG A 312 -20.23 -12.75 6.02
C ARG A 312 -21.32 -12.81 7.08
N ILE A 313 -21.43 -13.93 7.78
CA ILE A 313 -22.52 -14.20 8.73
C ILE A 313 -22.28 -13.53 10.09
N ASN A 314 -21.03 -13.54 10.59
CA ASN A 314 -20.75 -13.15 11.96
C ASN A 314 -20.10 -11.77 12.10
N ILE A 315 -19.28 -11.36 11.12
CA ILE A 315 -18.42 -10.18 11.26
C ILE A 315 -19.02 -8.95 10.60
N ILE A 316 -19.64 -9.08 9.41
CA ILE A 316 -20.36 -7.95 8.80
C ILE A 316 -21.41 -7.34 9.77
N PRO A 317 -22.27 -8.12 10.46
CA PRO A 317 -23.19 -7.55 11.45
C PRO A 317 -22.49 -6.84 12.61
N HIS A 318 -21.32 -7.32 13.03
CA HIS A 318 -20.52 -6.68 14.08
C HIS A 318 -20.00 -5.31 13.63
N ILE A 319 -19.43 -5.23 12.41
CA ILE A 319 -18.91 -3.99 11.82
C ILE A 319 -20.03 -2.93 11.73
N ILE A 320 -21.21 -3.33 11.25
CA ILE A 320 -22.38 -2.44 11.16
C ILE A 320 -22.79 -1.94 12.54
N LYS A 321 -22.87 -2.83 13.53
CA LYS A 321 -23.24 -2.48 14.91
C LYS A 321 -22.29 -1.42 15.49
N GLN A 322 -21.00 -1.52 15.19
CA GLN A 322 -19.96 -0.59 15.65
C GLN A 322 -19.97 0.76 14.92
N GLY A 323 -20.77 0.95 13.86
CA GLY A 323 -20.94 2.22 13.17
C GLY A 323 -19.89 2.53 12.10
N TYR A 324 -19.09 1.52 11.73
CA TYR A 324 -18.18 1.57 10.59
C TYR A 324 -18.96 1.58 9.28
N ASN A 325 -18.37 2.19 8.25
CA ASN A 325 -19.03 2.40 6.97
C ASN A 325 -18.21 1.87 5.77
N THR A 326 -16.96 1.46 6.02
CA THR A 326 -16.05 0.88 5.03
C THR A 326 -15.31 -0.30 5.64
N ILE A 327 -15.06 -1.35 4.86
CA ILE A 327 -14.22 -2.50 5.23
C ILE A 327 -12.97 -2.46 4.35
N GLN A 328 -11.78 -2.55 4.95
CA GLN A 328 -10.54 -2.83 4.21
C GLN A 328 -10.24 -4.32 4.36
N LEU A 329 -10.33 -5.08 3.25
CA LEU A 329 -10.06 -6.53 3.25
C LEU A 329 -8.63 -6.82 2.83
N MET A 330 -7.86 -7.34 3.80
CA MET A 330 -6.49 -7.79 3.61
C MET A 330 -6.41 -9.23 3.13
N ALA A 331 -5.27 -9.60 2.54
CA ALA A 331 -4.89 -10.97 2.23
C ALA A 331 -5.85 -11.74 1.30
N ILE A 332 -6.56 -11.04 0.40
CA ILE A 332 -7.49 -11.68 -0.53
C ILE A 332 -6.78 -12.26 -1.76
N LEU A 333 -5.78 -11.57 -2.31
CA LEU A 333 -4.94 -12.13 -3.37
C LEU A 333 -4.21 -13.36 -2.84
N GLU A 334 -4.13 -14.42 -3.64
CA GLU A 334 -3.59 -15.69 -3.15
C GLU A 334 -2.08 -15.62 -2.84
N HIS A 335 -1.73 -16.09 -1.64
CA HIS A 335 -0.40 -16.04 -1.04
C HIS A 335 -0.10 -17.37 -0.30
N PRO A 336 0.86 -18.20 -0.72
CA PRO A 336 1.10 -19.52 -0.14
C PRO A 336 1.70 -19.47 1.27
N TYR A 337 2.39 -18.39 1.62
CA TYR A 337 2.93 -18.20 2.97
C TYR A 337 1.91 -17.44 3.82
N TYR A 338 1.14 -18.17 4.63
CA TYR A 338 0.03 -17.55 5.40
C TYR A 338 0.51 -16.49 6.40
N ALA A 339 1.69 -16.69 7.00
CA ALA A 339 2.31 -15.73 7.89
C ALA A 339 2.89 -14.49 7.18
N SER A 340 2.80 -14.40 5.85
CA SER A 340 3.06 -13.14 5.13
C SER A 340 1.94 -12.13 5.30
N PHE A 341 0.83 -12.50 5.94
CA PHE A 341 -0.34 -11.66 6.12
C PHE A 341 -0.95 -11.12 4.81
N GLY A 342 -0.77 -11.85 3.70
CA GLY A 342 -1.23 -11.45 2.37
C GLY A 342 -0.17 -10.80 1.47
N TYR A 343 0.96 -10.34 2.02
CA TYR A 343 1.94 -9.56 1.24
C TYR A 343 2.76 -10.36 0.23
N GLN A 344 2.97 -11.67 0.44
CA GLN A 344 3.72 -12.53 -0.48
C GLN A 344 2.81 -13.15 -1.54
N VAL A 345 2.25 -12.30 -2.41
CA VAL A 345 1.31 -12.70 -3.47
C VAL A 345 1.99 -13.56 -4.52
N THR A 346 1.26 -14.57 -5.00
CA THR A 346 1.70 -15.48 -6.08
C THR A 346 0.77 -15.51 -7.27
N ASN A 347 -0.55 -15.50 -7.03
CA ASN A 347 -1.57 -15.66 -8.07
C ASN A 347 -2.54 -14.48 -7.99
N TYR A 348 -2.30 -13.47 -8.83
CA TYR A 348 -2.93 -12.14 -8.70
C TYR A 348 -4.42 -12.14 -9.02
N PHE A 349 -4.89 -13.08 -9.85
CA PHE A 349 -6.30 -13.22 -10.23
C PHE A 349 -7.05 -14.26 -9.39
N ALA A 350 -6.40 -14.86 -8.40
CA ALA A 350 -7.00 -15.87 -7.55
C ALA A 350 -7.39 -15.27 -6.19
N ALA A 351 -8.67 -15.40 -5.84
CA ALA A 351 -9.12 -15.20 -4.46
C ALA A 351 -8.56 -16.33 -3.58
N SER A 352 -8.01 -16.00 -2.42
CA SER A 352 -7.30 -16.96 -1.58
C SER A 352 -8.20 -18.13 -1.19
N SER A 353 -7.82 -19.32 -1.65
CA SER A 353 -8.55 -20.57 -1.46
C SER A 353 -8.64 -21.02 -0.01
N ARG A 354 -7.81 -20.45 0.88
CA ARG A 354 -7.84 -20.71 2.32
C ARG A 354 -9.18 -20.40 2.97
N PHE A 355 -9.87 -19.39 2.45
CA PHE A 355 -11.08 -18.89 3.09
C PHE A 355 -12.36 -19.41 2.41
N GLY A 356 -12.24 -20.05 1.24
CA GLY A 356 -13.36 -20.56 0.48
C GLY A 356 -13.15 -20.43 -1.03
N THR A 357 -14.25 -20.29 -1.74
CA THR A 357 -14.35 -20.15 -3.19
C THR A 357 -14.51 -18.68 -3.61
N PRO A 358 -14.19 -18.34 -4.87
CA PRO A 358 -14.53 -17.05 -5.46
C PRO A 358 -16.02 -16.65 -5.30
N GLU A 359 -16.95 -17.61 -5.37
CA GLU A 359 -18.38 -17.32 -5.19
C GLU A 359 -18.73 -16.90 -3.76
N GLU A 360 -18.09 -17.49 -2.75
CA GLU A 360 -18.29 -17.11 -1.35
C GLU A 360 -17.72 -15.71 -1.05
N LEU A 361 -16.62 -15.32 -1.70
CA LEU A 361 -16.12 -13.94 -1.62
C LEU A 361 -17.09 -12.95 -2.26
N LYS A 362 -17.66 -13.27 -3.44
CA LYS A 362 -18.72 -12.43 -4.05
C LYS A 362 -19.92 -12.30 -3.12
N ALA A 363 -20.35 -13.40 -2.48
CA ALA A 363 -21.44 -13.38 -1.52
C ALA A 363 -21.15 -12.50 -0.29
N LEU A 364 -19.92 -12.51 0.21
CA LEU A 364 -19.47 -11.64 1.30
C LEU A 364 -19.58 -10.16 0.90
N ILE A 365 -19.06 -9.79 -0.27
CA ILE A 365 -19.07 -8.39 -0.75
C ILE A 365 -20.51 -7.92 -0.97
N ASP A 366 -21.36 -8.74 -1.60
CA ASP A 366 -22.77 -8.41 -1.85
C ASP A 366 -23.56 -8.26 -0.54
N GLU A 367 -23.26 -9.06 0.50
CA GLU A 367 -23.84 -8.88 1.84
C GLU A 367 -23.38 -7.57 2.49
N ALA A 368 -22.14 -7.14 2.29
CA ALA A 368 -21.70 -5.81 2.77
C ALA A 368 -22.46 -4.68 2.04
N HIS A 369 -22.64 -4.81 0.72
CA HIS A 369 -23.38 -3.84 -0.10
C HIS A 369 -24.87 -3.73 0.26
N LYS A 370 -25.51 -4.83 0.66
CA LYS A 370 -26.87 -4.82 1.22
C LYS A 370 -27.04 -3.82 2.37
N TYR A 371 -26.01 -3.64 3.18
CA TYR A 371 -25.98 -2.69 4.30
C TYR A 371 -25.30 -1.36 3.95
N ASN A 372 -25.08 -1.11 2.65
CA ASN A 372 -24.40 0.07 2.15
C ASN A 372 -23.00 0.22 2.76
N LEU A 373 -22.25 -0.86 2.96
CA LEU A 373 -20.83 -0.81 3.35
C LEU A 373 -19.95 -0.81 2.11
N THR A 374 -19.00 0.11 2.06
CA THR A 374 -17.94 0.10 1.05
C THR A 374 -16.94 -1.01 1.38
N VAL A 375 -16.50 -1.81 0.41
CA VAL A 375 -15.48 -2.85 0.59
C VAL A 375 -14.29 -2.54 -0.30
N LEU A 376 -13.14 -2.29 0.33
CA LEU A 376 -11.86 -2.04 -0.34
C LEU A 376 -10.98 -3.29 -0.28
N LEU A 377 -10.18 -3.49 -1.32
CA LEU A 377 -9.22 -4.58 -1.42
C LEU A 377 -7.79 -4.07 -1.15
N ASP A 378 -6.99 -4.83 -0.40
CA ASP A 378 -5.53 -4.68 -0.40
C ASP A 378 -4.95 -5.18 -1.73
N LEU A 379 -4.34 -4.27 -2.47
CA LEU A 379 -3.75 -4.52 -3.77
C LEU A 379 -2.23 -4.43 -3.68
N VAL A 380 -1.58 -5.58 -3.68
CA VAL A 380 -0.13 -5.71 -3.55
C VAL A 380 0.51 -5.73 -4.95
N HIS A 381 0.71 -4.56 -5.55
CA HIS A 381 1.43 -4.40 -6.82
C HIS A 381 2.87 -3.88 -6.65
N SER A 382 3.33 -3.72 -5.41
CA SER A 382 4.69 -3.29 -5.09
C SER A 382 5.74 -4.36 -5.36
N HIS A 383 5.37 -5.63 -5.20
CA HIS A 383 6.28 -6.76 -5.42
C HIS A 383 5.48 -8.06 -5.65
N SER A 384 6.21 -9.14 -5.91
CA SER A 384 5.67 -10.50 -5.99
C SER A 384 6.55 -11.47 -5.20
N SER A 385 5.95 -12.56 -4.71
CA SER A 385 6.70 -13.62 -4.05
C SER A 385 7.77 -14.20 -4.97
N LYS A 386 8.92 -14.56 -4.40
CA LYS A 386 9.99 -15.26 -5.13
C LYS A 386 9.67 -16.74 -5.44
N ASN A 387 8.50 -17.23 -5.08
CA ASN A 387 8.05 -18.58 -5.38
C ASN A 387 8.06 -18.86 -6.90
N ILE A 388 8.76 -19.92 -7.31
CA ILE A 388 8.94 -20.29 -8.73
C ILE A 388 7.85 -21.27 -9.22
N VAL A 389 7.47 -22.24 -8.39
CA VAL A 389 6.59 -23.34 -8.83
C VAL A 389 5.13 -22.92 -8.85
N ASP A 390 4.70 -22.17 -7.83
CA ASP A 390 3.33 -21.75 -7.60
C ASP A 390 3.13 -20.23 -7.65
N GLY A 391 4.16 -19.49 -8.08
CA GLY A 391 4.12 -18.04 -8.24
C GLY A 391 4.64 -17.57 -9.60
N LEU A 392 4.77 -16.25 -9.72
CA LEU A 392 5.09 -15.57 -10.97
C LEU A 392 6.61 -15.56 -11.28
N ASN A 393 7.45 -15.87 -10.28
CA ASN A 393 8.90 -15.83 -10.42
C ASN A 393 9.38 -16.89 -11.43
N MET A 394 10.32 -16.52 -12.30
CA MET A 394 10.91 -17.43 -13.30
C MET A 394 9.85 -18.16 -14.15
N PHE A 395 8.72 -17.49 -14.42
CA PHE A 395 7.58 -18.08 -15.14
C PHE A 395 8.02 -18.73 -16.44
N ASP A 396 8.67 -17.98 -17.33
CA ASP A 396 9.17 -18.46 -18.61
C ASP A 396 10.62 -19.00 -18.56
N GLY A 397 11.15 -19.23 -17.35
CA GLY A 397 12.53 -19.62 -17.11
C GLY A 397 13.52 -18.47 -17.05
N THR A 398 13.08 -17.21 -17.17
CA THR A 398 13.94 -16.03 -17.07
C THR A 398 13.64 -15.19 -15.83
N ALA A 399 14.63 -14.45 -15.34
CA ALA A 399 14.39 -13.47 -14.28
C ALA A 399 13.59 -12.26 -14.78
N GLY A 400 13.65 -11.95 -16.07
CA GLY A 400 13.17 -10.70 -16.68
C GLY A 400 11.73 -10.70 -17.19
N CYS A 401 10.97 -11.79 -17.09
CA CYS A 401 9.61 -11.90 -17.66
C CYS A 401 8.67 -10.79 -17.11
N PHE A 402 8.16 -10.94 -15.88
CA PHE A 402 7.30 -9.91 -15.26
C PHE A 402 8.09 -8.86 -14.46
N PHE A 403 9.40 -9.05 -14.33
CA PHE A 403 10.23 -8.36 -13.36
C PHE A 403 11.46 -7.78 -14.04
N HIS A 404 12.17 -6.87 -13.37
CA HIS A 404 13.51 -6.52 -13.84
C HIS A 404 14.46 -7.73 -13.74
N ASP A 405 15.36 -7.86 -14.69
CA ASP A 405 16.29 -9.01 -14.82
C ASP A 405 17.59 -8.85 -14.01
N ASN A 406 17.84 -7.65 -13.48
CA ASN A 406 19.01 -7.29 -12.70
C ASN A 406 18.66 -7.05 -11.22
N THR A 407 19.57 -6.43 -10.46
CA THR A 407 19.40 -6.16 -9.02
C THR A 407 18.17 -5.30 -8.70
N ARG A 408 17.70 -4.44 -9.62
CA ARG A 408 16.44 -3.68 -9.50
C ARG A 408 15.23 -4.60 -9.38
N GLY A 409 15.33 -5.84 -9.86
CA GLY A 409 14.26 -6.83 -9.86
C GLY A 409 14.10 -7.60 -8.55
N PHE A 410 14.82 -7.22 -7.50
CA PHE A 410 14.84 -7.95 -6.23
C PHE A 410 14.81 -7.00 -5.02
N HIS A 411 13.82 -7.20 -4.15
CA HIS A 411 13.66 -6.45 -2.91
C HIS A 411 14.33 -7.19 -1.75
N THR A 412 15.52 -6.75 -1.35
CA THR A 412 16.38 -7.50 -0.40
C THR A 412 15.75 -7.72 0.97
N LEU A 413 15.09 -6.73 1.55
CA LEU A 413 14.48 -6.83 2.89
C LEU A 413 13.25 -7.74 2.92
N TRP A 414 12.51 -7.81 1.81
CA TRP A 414 11.26 -8.58 1.72
C TRP A 414 11.47 -9.94 1.04
N ASP A 415 12.66 -10.17 0.48
CA ASP A 415 13.03 -11.40 -0.20
C ASP A 415 12.09 -11.72 -1.38
N SER A 416 11.80 -10.68 -2.17
CA SER A 416 10.72 -10.64 -3.18
C SER A 416 11.20 -10.14 -4.55
N ARG A 417 10.38 -10.32 -5.60
CA ARG A 417 10.63 -9.81 -6.96
C ARG A 417 9.94 -8.46 -7.21
N CYS A 418 10.59 -7.56 -7.94
CA CYS A 418 10.07 -6.23 -8.30
C CYS A 418 9.66 -6.15 -9.77
N PHE A 419 8.45 -5.67 -10.03
CA PHE A 419 7.87 -5.59 -11.38
C PHE A 419 8.64 -4.64 -12.30
N ASN A 420 8.70 -4.98 -13.59
CA ASN A 420 9.10 -4.04 -14.62
C ASN A 420 7.87 -3.26 -15.12
N TYR A 421 7.52 -2.19 -14.40
CA TYR A 421 6.20 -1.55 -14.47
C TYR A 421 5.78 -1.03 -15.85
N LEU A 422 6.72 -0.60 -16.70
CA LEU A 422 6.41 -0.07 -18.04
C LEU A 422 6.60 -1.10 -19.16
N GLU A 423 6.94 -2.35 -18.84
CA GLU A 423 6.87 -3.44 -19.81
C GLU A 423 5.41 -3.68 -20.21
N ARG A 424 5.15 -3.81 -21.51
CA ARG A 424 3.77 -3.73 -22.05
C ARG A 424 2.86 -4.80 -21.45
N GLU A 425 3.32 -6.05 -21.42
CA GLU A 425 2.50 -7.15 -20.92
C GLU A 425 2.43 -7.17 -19.38
N VAL A 426 3.40 -6.55 -18.69
CA VAL A 426 3.31 -6.31 -17.24
C VAL A 426 2.25 -5.24 -16.92
N MET A 427 2.22 -4.14 -17.68
CA MET A 427 1.14 -3.16 -17.58
C MET A 427 -0.21 -3.80 -17.88
N ARG A 428 -0.30 -4.62 -18.93
CA ARG A 428 -1.53 -5.34 -19.29
C ARG A 428 -2.00 -6.20 -18.12
N PHE A 429 -1.10 -6.99 -17.54
CA PHE A 429 -1.37 -7.85 -16.40
C PHE A 429 -1.89 -7.08 -15.19
N LEU A 430 -1.15 -6.07 -14.73
CA LEU A 430 -1.47 -5.33 -13.51
C LEU A 430 -2.70 -4.43 -13.67
N LEU A 431 -2.87 -3.75 -14.81
CA LEU A 431 -4.06 -2.92 -15.05
C LEU A 431 -5.32 -3.78 -15.28
N SER A 432 -5.18 -4.96 -15.89
CA SER A 432 -6.27 -5.94 -15.93
C SER A 432 -6.61 -6.53 -14.58
N ASN A 433 -5.63 -6.66 -13.68
CA ASN A 433 -5.90 -7.12 -12.32
C ASN A 433 -6.81 -6.14 -11.55
N ILE A 434 -6.54 -4.84 -11.68
CA ILE A 434 -7.42 -3.77 -11.15
C ILE A 434 -8.84 -3.94 -11.65
N ARG A 435 -9.04 -4.06 -12.97
CA ARG A 435 -10.39 -4.23 -13.55
C ARG A 435 -11.04 -5.53 -13.15
N TYR A 436 -10.28 -6.62 -13.05
CA TYR A 436 -10.81 -7.91 -12.64
C TYR A 436 -11.46 -7.82 -11.25
N TRP A 437 -10.78 -7.23 -10.27
CA TRP A 437 -11.33 -7.10 -8.91
C TRP A 437 -12.52 -6.15 -8.83
N LEU A 438 -12.53 -5.05 -9.60
CA LEU A 438 -13.68 -4.13 -9.66
C LEU A 438 -14.88 -4.72 -10.43
N GLU A 439 -14.65 -5.47 -11.51
CA GLU A 439 -15.72 -6.01 -12.37
C GLU A 439 -16.31 -7.33 -11.87
N GLU A 440 -15.45 -8.29 -11.53
CA GLU A 440 -15.85 -9.67 -11.19
C GLU A 440 -16.35 -9.77 -9.74
N PHE A 441 -15.70 -9.05 -8.82
CA PHE A 441 -15.99 -9.12 -7.39
C PHE A 441 -16.70 -7.90 -6.84
N LYS A 442 -16.84 -6.82 -7.63
CA LYS A 442 -17.50 -5.58 -7.21
C LYS A 442 -16.87 -4.92 -5.97
N PHE A 443 -15.55 -5.03 -5.82
CA PHE A 443 -14.87 -4.17 -4.85
C PHE A 443 -15.12 -2.69 -5.18
N ASP A 444 -15.14 -1.85 -4.16
CA ASP A 444 -15.44 -0.41 -4.27
C ASP A 444 -14.16 0.44 -4.35
N GLY A 445 -13.01 -0.20 -4.50
CA GLY A 445 -11.72 0.46 -4.53
C GLY A 445 -10.62 -0.37 -3.88
N PHE A 446 -9.48 0.28 -3.64
CA PHE A 446 -8.25 -0.36 -3.21
C PHE A 446 -7.49 0.45 -2.17
N ARG A 447 -6.75 -0.27 -1.33
CA ARG A 447 -5.49 0.21 -0.76
C ARG A 447 -4.35 -0.38 -1.60
N PHE A 448 -3.47 0.48 -2.11
CA PHE A 448 -2.24 0.04 -2.77
C PHE A 448 -1.15 -0.06 -1.71
N ASP A 449 -0.64 -1.27 -1.49
CA ASP A 449 0.34 -1.56 -0.44
C ASP A 449 1.77 -1.42 -0.91
N GLY A 450 2.64 -0.92 -0.02
CA GLY A 450 4.05 -0.71 -0.31
C GLY A 450 4.31 0.34 -1.38
N VAL A 451 3.50 1.40 -1.47
CA VAL A 451 3.69 2.47 -2.46
C VAL A 451 5.05 3.15 -2.28
N SER A 452 5.53 3.35 -1.05
CA SER A 452 6.91 3.85 -0.83
C SER A 452 7.97 2.95 -1.47
N SER A 453 7.80 1.62 -1.40
CA SER A 453 8.73 0.68 -2.05
C SER A 453 8.71 0.82 -3.57
N MET A 454 7.57 1.18 -4.14
CA MET A 454 7.44 1.43 -5.58
C MET A 454 8.12 2.75 -5.96
N LEU A 455 7.91 3.81 -5.18
CA LEU A 455 8.30 5.16 -5.53
C LEU A 455 9.80 5.42 -5.51
N TYR A 456 10.59 4.62 -4.80
CA TYR A 456 12.04 4.82 -4.68
C TYR A 456 12.81 3.57 -5.06
N HIS A 457 13.91 3.74 -5.80
CA HIS A 457 14.80 2.63 -6.14
C HIS A 457 15.47 1.99 -4.91
N SER A 458 15.59 2.72 -3.80
CA SER A 458 16.03 2.21 -2.50
C SER A 458 14.90 1.58 -1.68
N HIS A 459 13.66 1.63 -2.19
CA HIS A 459 12.44 1.21 -1.51
C HIS A 459 12.16 1.95 -0.19
N GLY A 460 12.79 3.11 0.02
CA GLY A 460 12.74 3.84 1.29
C GLY A 460 13.61 3.25 2.40
N ILE A 461 14.36 2.16 2.13
CA ILE A 461 15.19 1.49 3.13
C ILE A 461 16.38 2.38 3.49
N GLY A 462 16.57 2.64 4.78
CA GLY A 462 17.66 3.48 5.29
C GLY A 462 17.53 4.96 4.97
N HIS A 463 16.37 5.41 4.45
CA HIS A 463 16.08 6.81 4.20
C HIS A 463 15.30 7.43 5.36
N HIS A 464 15.74 8.62 5.78
CA HIS A 464 14.96 9.49 6.65
C HIS A 464 14.49 10.67 5.82
N PHE A 465 13.21 10.67 5.45
CA PHE A 465 12.63 11.76 4.65
C PHE A 465 12.58 13.04 5.48
N SER A 466 13.42 14.02 5.13
CA SER A 466 13.59 15.28 5.85
C SER A 466 12.59 16.35 5.45
N SER A 467 11.65 16.00 4.55
CA SER A 467 10.71 16.89 3.86
C SER A 467 11.36 17.81 2.82
N SER A 468 12.65 17.63 2.48
CA SER A 468 13.25 18.28 1.32
C SER A 468 12.65 17.71 0.03
N TYR A 469 12.22 18.58 -0.89
CA TYR A 469 11.55 18.12 -2.10
C TYR A 469 12.49 17.43 -3.07
N ASP A 470 13.80 17.68 -2.97
CA ASP A 470 14.82 16.97 -3.74
C ASP A 470 14.79 15.44 -3.52
N GLU A 471 14.36 15.00 -2.33
CA GLU A 471 14.22 13.59 -1.99
C GLU A 471 13.08 12.91 -2.77
N TYR A 472 12.09 13.67 -3.25
CA TYR A 472 10.89 13.17 -3.93
C TYR A 472 10.95 13.33 -5.45
N PHE A 473 11.71 14.31 -5.93
CA PHE A 473 11.80 14.67 -7.36
C PHE A 473 13.20 14.45 -7.96
N GLY A 474 14.12 13.84 -7.20
CA GLY A 474 15.46 13.48 -7.66
C GLY A 474 15.55 12.12 -8.38
N LEU A 475 16.78 11.72 -8.72
CA LEU A 475 17.10 10.47 -9.43
C LEU A 475 16.83 9.19 -8.62
N ALA A 476 16.61 9.32 -7.31
CA ALA A 476 16.26 8.18 -6.45
C ALA A 476 14.81 7.72 -6.64
N THR A 477 13.96 8.60 -7.19
CA THR A 477 12.54 8.31 -7.44
C THR A 477 12.37 7.46 -8.69
N ASP A 478 11.68 6.34 -8.54
CA ASP A 478 11.32 5.47 -9.66
C ASP A 478 10.14 6.10 -10.42
N THR A 479 10.43 6.67 -11.59
CA THR A 479 9.40 7.33 -12.38
C THR A 479 8.54 6.35 -13.17
N ASP A 480 9.06 5.14 -13.43
CA ASP A 480 8.32 4.09 -14.13
C ASP A 480 7.15 3.61 -13.28
N SER A 481 7.42 3.38 -11.99
CA SER A 481 6.39 3.00 -11.02
C SER A 481 5.39 4.14 -10.80
N PHE A 482 5.84 5.40 -10.71
CA PHE A 482 4.95 6.56 -10.59
C PHE A 482 4.01 6.68 -11.80
N ASN A 483 4.52 6.49 -13.01
CA ASN A 483 3.71 6.50 -14.23
C ASN A 483 2.74 5.31 -14.30
N TYR A 484 3.13 4.14 -13.82
CA TYR A 484 2.22 3.01 -13.63
C TYR A 484 1.09 3.35 -12.65
N LEU A 485 1.38 3.98 -11.52
CA LEU A 485 0.37 4.42 -10.54
C LEU A 485 -0.60 5.46 -11.15
N GLN A 486 -0.11 6.38 -11.98
CA GLN A 486 -0.96 7.29 -12.74
C GLN A 486 -1.91 6.54 -13.69
N LEU A 487 -1.41 5.53 -14.42
CA LEU A 487 -2.24 4.68 -15.29
C LEU A 487 -3.26 3.87 -14.48
N ALA A 488 -2.86 3.28 -13.36
CA ALA A 488 -3.74 2.53 -12.46
C ALA A 488 -4.89 3.41 -11.96
N ASN A 489 -4.57 4.60 -11.45
CA ASN A 489 -5.59 5.54 -10.96
C ASN A 489 -6.46 6.10 -12.09
N TYR A 490 -5.92 6.28 -13.31
CA TYR A 490 -6.68 6.66 -14.50
C TYR A 490 -7.69 5.59 -14.90
N VAL A 491 -7.30 4.31 -14.89
CA VAL A 491 -8.18 3.18 -15.20
C VAL A 491 -9.33 3.12 -14.20
N CYS A 492 -9.05 3.25 -12.91
CA CYS A 492 -10.06 3.34 -11.87
C CYS A 492 -11.02 4.53 -12.12
N GLU A 493 -10.50 5.74 -12.36
CA GLU A 493 -11.34 6.93 -12.57
C GLU A 493 -12.22 6.85 -13.82
N LYS A 494 -11.66 6.32 -14.93
CA LYS A 494 -12.34 6.23 -16.23
C LYS A 494 -13.50 5.24 -16.21
N PHE A 495 -13.31 4.07 -15.60
CA PHE A 495 -14.27 2.97 -15.65
C PHE A 495 -15.09 2.81 -14.37
N PHE A 496 -14.56 3.28 -13.23
CA PHE A 496 -15.15 3.14 -11.90
C PHE A 496 -15.00 4.45 -11.10
N PRO A 497 -15.64 5.56 -11.52
CA PRO A 497 -15.46 6.87 -10.90
C PRO A 497 -15.82 6.92 -9.40
N GLU A 498 -16.67 6.00 -8.94
CA GLU A 498 -17.04 5.85 -7.53
C GLU A 498 -15.96 5.13 -6.70
N SER A 499 -14.93 4.58 -7.34
CA SER A 499 -13.86 3.85 -6.64
C SER A 499 -13.03 4.76 -5.74
N ILE A 500 -12.63 4.20 -4.59
CA ILE A 500 -11.74 4.84 -3.61
C ILE A 500 -10.34 4.25 -3.74
N ARG A 501 -9.32 5.11 -3.81
CA ARG A 501 -7.92 4.70 -3.97
C ARG A 501 -7.09 5.26 -2.81
N ILE A 502 -6.56 4.37 -1.98
CA ILE A 502 -5.74 4.71 -0.81
C ILE A 502 -4.30 4.28 -1.09
N ALA A 503 -3.33 5.17 -0.85
CA ALA A 503 -1.91 4.83 -0.91
C ALA A 503 -1.35 4.54 0.49
N GLU A 504 -0.70 3.38 0.65
CA GLU A 504 0.19 3.11 1.78
C GLU A 504 1.59 3.65 1.45
N ASP A 505 1.81 4.91 1.82
CA ASP A 505 3.09 5.60 1.64
C ASP A 505 3.56 6.23 2.94
N VAL A 506 4.73 5.82 3.43
CA VAL A 506 5.37 6.38 4.63
C VAL A 506 6.20 7.63 4.30
N SER A 507 6.64 7.82 3.05
CA SER A 507 7.61 8.88 2.70
C SER A 507 7.03 10.29 2.76
N GLY A 508 5.73 10.43 2.49
CA GLY A 508 5.11 11.75 2.40
C GLY A 508 5.24 12.42 1.04
N MET A 509 5.37 11.64 -0.04
CA MET A 509 5.59 12.17 -1.38
C MET A 509 4.52 13.22 -1.77
N PRO A 510 4.90 14.48 -2.04
CA PRO A 510 4.00 15.50 -2.55
C PRO A 510 3.34 15.05 -3.86
N THR A 511 2.09 15.44 -4.07
CA THR A 511 1.30 15.18 -5.30
C THR A 511 0.77 13.75 -5.45
N LEU A 512 1.08 12.84 -4.51
CA LEU A 512 0.58 11.45 -4.54
C LEU A 512 -0.95 11.41 -4.49
N CYS A 513 -1.57 12.20 -3.62
CA CYS A 513 -3.03 12.30 -3.49
C CYS A 513 -3.62 13.54 -4.18
N ARG A 514 -3.00 13.98 -5.29
CA ARG A 514 -3.51 15.07 -6.13
C ARG A 514 -4.06 14.53 -7.47
N PRO A 515 -5.03 15.21 -8.09
CA PRO A 515 -5.62 14.79 -9.36
C PRO A 515 -4.59 14.58 -10.47
N LEU A 516 -4.87 13.65 -11.39
CA LEU A 516 -4.04 13.42 -12.59
C LEU A 516 -3.91 14.68 -13.45
N ALA A 517 -4.98 15.48 -13.56
CA ALA A 517 -4.99 16.74 -14.32
C ALA A 517 -4.03 17.81 -13.75
N GLU A 518 -3.65 17.69 -12.48
CA GLU A 518 -2.65 18.54 -11.82
C GLU A 518 -1.22 17.99 -11.96
N GLY A 519 -1.05 16.81 -12.56
CA GLY A 519 0.23 16.10 -12.63
C GLY A 519 0.50 15.19 -11.42
N GLY A 520 -0.48 15.02 -10.52
CA GLY A 520 -0.38 14.11 -9.39
C GLY A 520 -0.53 12.63 -9.77
N ALA A 521 -0.42 11.74 -8.79
CA ALA A 521 -0.57 10.30 -9.02
C ALA A 521 -2.03 9.83 -9.07
N GLY A 522 -2.98 10.60 -8.52
CA GLY A 522 -4.42 10.34 -8.62
C GLY A 522 -5.04 9.54 -7.47
N PHE A 523 -4.33 9.34 -6.34
CA PHE A 523 -4.93 8.71 -5.15
C PHE A 523 -5.93 9.65 -4.46
N ASP A 524 -6.95 9.08 -3.82
CA ASP A 524 -7.94 9.84 -3.05
C ASP A 524 -7.46 10.12 -1.62
N TYR A 525 -6.78 9.14 -1.01
CA TYR A 525 -6.26 9.21 0.36
C TYR A 525 -4.87 8.60 0.46
N ARG A 526 -4.15 8.95 1.53
CA ARG A 526 -2.98 8.20 2.01
C ARG A 526 -3.08 7.85 3.49
N LEU A 527 -2.36 6.82 3.92
CA LEU A 527 -2.28 6.47 5.34
C LEU A 527 -1.38 7.46 6.11
N ALA A 528 -1.81 7.90 7.29
CA ALA A 528 -1.05 8.76 8.19
C ALA A 528 -0.15 7.93 9.12
N MET A 529 0.84 7.26 8.52
CA MET A 529 1.64 6.21 9.16
C MET A 529 2.51 6.67 10.35
N ALA A 530 2.79 7.97 10.46
CA ALA A 530 3.56 8.53 11.59
C ALA A 530 2.77 8.61 12.91
N ILE A 531 1.42 8.51 12.86
CA ILE A 531 0.57 8.63 14.05
C ILE A 531 0.73 7.44 15.00
N PRO A 532 0.70 6.18 14.52
CA PRO A 532 1.01 5.05 15.37
C PRO A 532 2.37 5.12 16.05
N ASP A 533 3.40 5.56 15.33
CA ASP A 533 4.77 5.63 15.85
C ASP A 533 4.89 6.58 17.04
N ILE A 534 4.20 7.72 17.03
CA ILE A 534 4.22 8.63 18.18
C ILE A 534 3.58 7.99 19.41
N TRP A 535 2.49 7.24 19.24
CA TRP A 535 1.83 6.57 20.36
C TRP A 535 2.70 5.45 20.95
N ILE A 536 3.27 4.59 20.11
CA ILE A 536 4.18 3.54 20.57
C ILE A 536 5.39 4.13 21.27
N LYS A 537 6.03 5.15 20.67
CA LYS A 537 7.18 5.81 21.27
C LYS A 537 6.86 6.36 22.66
N LEU A 538 5.72 7.03 22.81
CA LEU A 538 5.29 7.57 24.10
C LEU A 538 5.01 6.47 25.14
N LEU A 539 4.31 5.41 24.74
CA LEU A 539 3.96 4.30 25.64
C LEU A 539 5.17 3.45 26.05
N LYS A 540 6.16 3.33 25.16
CA LYS A 540 7.36 2.52 25.36
C LYS A 540 8.47 3.27 26.10
N GLU A 541 8.68 4.55 25.80
CA GLU A 541 9.89 5.27 26.20
C GLU A 541 9.66 6.39 27.22
N LYS A 542 8.41 6.80 27.47
CA LYS A 542 8.09 7.99 28.28
C LYS A 542 7.09 7.70 29.38
N LYS A 543 7.27 8.37 30.53
CA LYS A 543 6.22 8.46 31.56
C LYS A 543 5.17 9.48 31.13
N ASP A 544 3.94 9.34 31.62
CA ASP A 544 2.81 10.21 31.25
C ASP A 544 3.12 11.70 31.48
N GLU A 545 3.80 12.04 32.58
CA GLU A 545 4.20 13.42 32.91
C GLU A 545 5.20 14.04 31.92
N ASP A 546 5.97 13.20 31.23
CA ASP A 546 6.98 13.59 30.24
C ASP A 546 6.39 13.67 28.82
N TRP A 547 5.10 13.36 28.64
CA TRP A 547 4.46 13.47 27.34
C TRP A 547 4.38 14.95 26.93
N HIS A 548 5.02 15.26 25.79
CA HIS A 548 4.96 16.58 25.19
C HIS A 548 3.71 16.68 24.32
N ILE A 549 2.70 17.34 24.84
CA ILE A 549 1.38 17.44 24.22
C ILE A 549 1.47 18.18 22.87
N GLY A 550 2.38 19.16 22.78
CA GLY A 550 2.86 19.85 21.59
C GLY A 550 3.19 18.91 20.44
N ASN A 551 3.99 17.89 20.75
CA ASN A 551 4.45 16.96 19.74
C ASN A 551 3.32 16.03 19.29
N ILE A 552 2.43 15.64 20.21
CA ILE A 552 1.27 14.81 19.89
C ILE A 552 0.36 15.53 18.88
N THR A 553 -0.07 16.76 19.20
CA THR A 553 -0.98 17.48 18.27
C THR A 553 -0.27 17.83 16.98
N TRP A 554 1.02 18.17 17.02
CA TRP A 554 1.81 18.43 15.82
C TRP A 554 1.85 17.19 14.92
N THR A 555 2.16 16.01 15.45
CA THR A 555 2.18 14.77 14.64
C THR A 555 0.81 14.45 14.04
N LEU A 556 -0.27 14.64 14.79
CA LEU A 556 -1.64 14.40 14.30
C LEU A 556 -2.07 15.41 13.22
N MET A 557 -1.59 16.65 13.30
CA MET A 557 -1.97 17.73 12.39
C MET A 557 -0.98 17.98 11.26
N ASN A 558 0.24 17.47 11.34
CA ASN A 558 1.29 17.71 10.36
C ASN A 558 1.04 16.89 9.09
N ARG A 559 0.18 17.45 8.24
CA ARG A 559 -0.22 16.88 6.96
C ARG A 559 -0.40 17.97 5.92
N ARG A 560 -0.35 17.57 4.66
CA ARG A 560 -0.62 18.43 3.52
C ARG A 560 -2.12 18.72 3.48
N SER A 561 -2.52 19.97 3.67
CA SER A 561 -3.94 20.36 3.85
C SER A 561 -4.83 20.07 2.63
N SER A 562 -4.21 19.92 1.45
CA SER A 562 -4.86 19.63 0.18
C SER A 562 -4.92 18.14 -0.17
N GLU A 563 -4.37 17.27 0.66
CA GLU A 563 -4.36 15.83 0.47
C GLU A 563 -5.09 15.18 1.65
N LYS A 564 -5.98 14.23 1.35
CA LYS A 564 -6.75 13.57 2.41
C LYS A 564 -5.94 12.41 2.99
N ASN A 565 -6.12 12.18 4.30
CA ASN A 565 -5.44 11.10 4.99
C ASN A 565 -6.40 10.24 5.80
N ILE A 566 -6.06 8.95 5.91
CA ILE A 566 -6.62 8.03 6.90
C ILE A 566 -5.68 8.01 8.11
N ALA A 567 -6.17 8.43 9.27
CA ALA A 567 -5.48 8.29 10.54
C ALA A 567 -5.84 6.98 11.24
N TYR A 568 -4.98 6.53 12.13
CA TYR A 568 -5.25 5.37 12.96
C TYR A 568 -4.28 5.43 14.12
N ALA A 569 -4.74 5.02 15.31
CA ALA A 569 -3.93 5.12 16.51
C ALA A 569 -2.82 4.07 16.53
N GLU A 570 -3.04 2.97 15.84
CA GLU A 570 -2.20 1.79 15.83
C GLU A 570 -2.52 1.00 14.52
N SER A 571 -1.61 0.16 14.01
CA SER A 571 -1.74 -0.65 12.77
C SER A 571 -1.70 -2.17 12.97
N HIS A 572 -2.07 -2.92 11.93
CA HIS A 572 -1.91 -4.37 11.94
C HIS A 572 -0.44 -4.82 12.13
N ASP A 573 0.56 -4.06 11.67
CA ASP A 573 1.99 -4.36 11.91
C ASP A 573 2.30 -4.43 13.40
N GLN A 574 1.73 -3.51 14.17
CA GLN A 574 1.94 -3.41 15.62
C GLN A 574 1.14 -4.45 16.40
N ALA A 575 0.13 -5.04 15.76
CA ALA A 575 -0.57 -6.18 16.28
C ALA A 575 0.20 -7.49 16.06
N ILE A 576 1.10 -7.59 15.08
CA ILE A 576 1.88 -8.81 14.80
C ILE A 576 2.97 -9.04 15.86
N VAL A 577 3.34 -10.30 16.08
CA VAL A 577 4.43 -10.71 16.98
C VAL A 577 5.70 -9.91 16.73
N GLY A 578 6.27 -9.35 17.81
CA GLY A 578 7.42 -8.46 17.75
C GLY A 578 7.12 -7.05 18.25
N ASP A 579 5.84 -6.65 18.29
CA ASP A 579 5.36 -5.45 18.97
C ASP A 579 4.17 -5.76 19.91
N LYS A 580 3.51 -4.73 20.43
CA LYS A 580 2.33 -4.82 21.30
C LYS A 580 1.26 -3.84 20.84
N THR A 581 -0.01 -4.26 20.96
CA THR A 581 -1.15 -3.33 20.85
C THR A 581 -1.09 -2.25 21.93
N ILE A 582 -1.71 -1.10 21.70
CA ILE A 582 -1.88 -0.02 22.69
C ILE A 582 -2.51 -0.59 23.97
N ALA A 583 -3.51 -1.46 23.85
CA ALA A 583 -4.08 -2.15 25.01
C ALA A 583 -3.01 -2.95 25.77
N GLN A 584 -2.19 -3.74 25.09
CA GLN A 584 -1.14 -4.51 25.73
C GLN A 584 -0.01 -3.64 26.33
N TRP A 585 0.30 -2.48 25.73
CA TRP A 585 1.19 -1.46 26.30
C TRP A 585 0.62 -0.81 27.56
N LEU A 586 -0.68 -0.53 27.58
CA LEU A 586 -1.36 0.19 28.67
C LEU A 586 -1.67 -0.70 29.88
N PHE A 587 -2.20 -1.90 29.64
CA PHE A 587 -2.67 -2.81 30.69
C PHE A 587 -1.59 -3.79 31.14
N ASN A 588 -0.59 -4.06 30.30
CA ASN A 588 0.45 -5.06 30.53
C ASN A 588 -0.14 -6.42 30.95
N GLU A 589 0.48 -7.15 31.88
CA GLU A 589 -0.01 -8.44 32.39
C GLU A 589 -1.38 -8.37 33.09
N GLN A 590 -1.82 -7.19 33.54
CA GLN A 590 -3.10 -7.04 34.23
C GLN A 590 -4.30 -7.19 33.27
N ILE A 591 -4.08 -7.13 31.96
CA ILE A 591 -5.11 -7.39 30.96
C ILE A 591 -5.72 -8.80 31.11
N TYR A 592 -4.96 -9.75 31.67
CA TYR A 592 -5.40 -11.15 31.84
C TYR A 592 -6.10 -11.41 33.18
N SER A 593 -5.82 -10.60 34.21
CA SER A 593 -6.26 -10.86 35.59
C SER A 593 -7.26 -9.82 36.11
N HIS A 594 -7.25 -8.60 35.57
CA HIS A 594 -8.02 -7.47 36.09
C HIS A 594 -8.97 -6.84 35.05
N MET A 595 -9.33 -7.58 33.99
CA MET A 595 -10.38 -7.16 33.05
C MET A 595 -11.78 -7.62 33.45
N SER A 596 -11.94 -8.41 34.52
CA SER A 596 -13.26 -8.72 35.07
C SER A 596 -13.82 -7.54 35.85
N ILE A 597 -15.10 -7.21 35.68
CA ILE A 597 -15.75 -6.15 36.48
C ILE A 597 -15.78 -6.45 37.98
N PHE A 598 -15.59 -7.71 38.38
CA PHE A 598 -15.54 -8.14 39.78
C PHE A 598 -14.13 -8.04 40.39
N SER A 599 -13.09 -7.91 39.57
CA SER A 599 -11.73 -7.70 40.08
C SER A 599 -11.56 -6.26 40.55
N GLU A 600 -10.59 -6.05 41.44
CA GLU A 600 -10.14 -4.72 41.80
C GLU A 600 -9.80 -3.90 40.54
N ARG A 601 -10.26 -2.64 40.52
CA ARG A 601 -9.88 -1.67 39.50
C ARG A 601 -8.60 -0.98 39.96
N THR A 602 -7.47 -1.58 39.62
CA THR A 602 -6.15 -1.05 39.95
C THR A 602 -5.89 0.27 39.23
N ALA A 603 -4.88 1.03 39.69
CA ALA A 603 -4.45 2.24 39.00
C ALA A 603 -4.00 1.99 37.55
N THR A 604 -3.46 0.79 37.25
CA THR A 604 -3.06 0.39 35.89
C THR A 604 -4.27 0.18 34.99
N ILE A 605 -5.29 -0.54 35.46
CA ILE A 605 -6.53 -0.74 34.70
C ILE A 605 -7.24 0.60 34.49
N ASP A 606 -7.31 1.43 35.53
CA ASP A 606 -7.93 2.75 35.45
C ASP A 606 -7.22 3.65 34.42
N ARG A 607 -5.89 3.74 34.50
CA ARG A 607 -5.05 4.45 33.53
C ARG A 607 -5.26 3.91 32.12
N GLY A 608 -5.23 2.59 31.95
CA GLY A 608 -5.30 1.96 30.63
C GLY A 608 -6.65 2.17 29.96
N LEU A 609 -7.76 2.03 30.69
CA LEU A 609 -9.09 2.30 30.16
C LEU A 609 -9.21 3.76 29.71
N ALA A 610 -8.76 4.70 30.54
CA ALA A 610 -8.84 6.12 30.23
C ALA A 610 -7.98 6.50 29.01
N LEU A 611 -6.69 6.14 29.01
CA LEU A 611 -5.78 6.50 27.93
C LEU A 611 -6.13 5.81 26.61
N HIS A 612 -6.60 4.56 26.62
CA HIS A 612 -7.05 3.88 25.40
C HIS A 612 -8.18 4.66 24.72
N LYS A 613 -9.18 5.10 25.49
CA LYS A 613 -10.30 5.91 24.99
C LYS A 613 -9.81 7.27 24.44
N MET A 614 -8.93 7.94 25.19
CA MET A 614 -8.40 9.26 24.84
C MET A 614 -7.50 9.23 23.60
N ILE A 615 -6.56 8.30 23.51
CA ILE A 615 -5.64 8.15 22.35
C ILE A 615 -6.44 7.94 21.07
N ARG A 616 -7.44 7.05 21.13
CA ARG A 616 -8.31 6.77 19.98
C ARG A 616 -9.14 7.98 19.57
N LEU A 617 -9.83 8.64 20.51
CA LEU A 617 -10.64 9.81 20.15
C LEU A 617 -9.78 10.97 19.67
N LEU A 618 -8.60 11.22 20.27
CA LEU A 618 -7.72 12.30 19.81
C LEU A 618 -7.22 12.02 18.39
N THR A 619 -6.84 10.78 18.10
CA THR A 619 -6.42 10.37 16.75
C THR A 619 -7.55 10.55 15.75
N TYR A 620 -8.75 10.10 16.08
CA TYR A 620 -9.92 10.18 15.19
C TYR A 620 -10.43 11.62 15.00
N ALA A 621 -10.39 12.43 16.06
CA ALA A 621 -10.87 13.80 16.03
C ALA A 621 -9.83 14.81 15.54
N LEU A 622 -8.53 14.50 15.50
CA LEU A 622 -7.48 15.45 15.08
C LEU A 622 -6.65 14.96 13.88
N GLY A 623 -6.40 13.65 13.80
CA GLY A 623 -5.54 13.01 12.78
C GLY A 623 -6.18 12.87 11.40
N GLY A 624 -7.46 12.51 11.33
CA GLY A 624 -8.13 12.16 10.07
C GLY A 624 -9.19 11.09 10.26
N GLU A 625 -9.56 10.42 9.17
CA GLU A 625 -10.43 9.22 9.19
C GLU A 625 -9.82 8.12 10.07
N SER A 626 -10.56 7.13 10.59
CA SER A 626 -10.05 6.22 11.64
C SER A 626 -10.33 4.72 11.40
N ASN A 627 -9.44 3.88 11.96
CA ASN A 627 -9.50 2.42 12.06
C ASN A 627 -9.52 1.96 13.54
N GLU A 628 -10.17 0.83 13.88
CA GLU A 628 -10.15 0.26 15.24
C GLU A 628 -8.94 -0.60 15.52
N PHE A 629 -8.47 -0.61 16.78
CA PHE A 629 -8.35 -1.85 17.54
C PHE A 629 -8.23 -1.60 19.07
N GLY A 630 -8.23 -2.69 19.83
CA GLY A 630 -8.22 -2.74 21.29
C GLY A 630 -8.25 -4.18 21.82
N HIS A 631 -7.77 -5.13 21.01
CA HIS A 631 -7.76 -6.56 21.32
C HIS A 631 -6.58 -6.88 22.26
N PRO A 632 -6.74 -7.77 23.26
CA PRO A 632 -5.62 -8.22 24.09
C PRO A 632 -4.59 -9.04 23.29
N GLU A 633 -3.46 -9.38 23.91
CA GLU A 633 -2.41 -10.19 23.30
C GLU A 633 -1.77 -9.53 22.05
N TRP A 634 -1.31 -10.36 21.12
CA TRP A 634 -0.77 -10.04 19.81
C TRP A 634 -1.30 -11.07 18.80
N LEU A 635 -1.15 -10.79 17.52
CA LEU A 635 -1.35 -11.71 16.41
C LEU A 635 -0.05 -12.44 16.10
N ASP A 636 -0.10 -13.75 15.96
CA ASP A 636 1.01 -14.54 15.44
C ASP A 636 0.45 -15.63 14.54
N PHE A 637 1.04 -15.75 13.36
CA PHE A 637 0.61 -16.70 12.35
C PHE A 637 1.39 -18.01 12.48
N PRO A 638 0.82 -19.15 12.06
CA PRO A 638 1.53 -20.42 11.99
C PRO A 638 2.84 -20.30 11.21
N ARG A 639 3.94 -20.65 11.87
CA ARG A 639 5.30 -20.68 11.31
C ARG A 639 6.19 -21.62 12.14
N GLU A 640 7.37 -21.94 11.62
CA GLU A 640 8.34 -22.81 12.29
C GLU A 640 8.64 -22.33 13.73
N GLY A 641 8.83 -21.03 13.92
CA GLY A 641 9.16 -20.43 15.22
C GLY A 641 8.07 -20.51 16.30
N ASN A 642 6.86 -20.95 15.97
CA ASN A 642 5.79 -21.22 16.94
C ASN A 642 5.15 -22.61 16.76
N ASN A 643 5.84 -23.53 16.08
CA ASN A 643 5.37 -24.89 15.77
C ASN A 643 4.04 -24.92 15.00
N GLU A 644 3.89 -24.04 14.00
CA GLU A 644 2.68 -23.95 13.17
C GLU A 644 1.40 -23.71 13.99
N SER A 645 1.51 -22.92 15.07
CA SER A 645 0.39 -22.68 15.99
C SER A 645 -0.60 -21.66 15.45
N TYR A 646 -1.89 -21.99 15.54
CA TYR A 646 -3.00 -21.08 15.27
C TYR A 646 -3.52 -20.35 16.52
N LYS A 647 -2.88 -20.55 17.68
CA LYS A 647 -3.33 -20.01 18.97
C LYS A 647 -3.50 -18.49 18.97
N TYR A 648 -2.66 -17.77 18.25
CA TYR A 648 -2.72 -16.30 18.16
C TYR A 648 -3.18 -15.80 16.79
N ALA A 649 -3.51 -16.71 15.86
CA ALA A 649 -4.06 -16.39 14.54
C ALA A 649 -5.60 -16.34 14.58
N ARG A 650 -6.15 -15.60 15.55
CA ARG A 650 -7.59 -15.56 15.83
C ARG A 650 -8.02 -14.24 16.48
N ARG A 651 -9.34 -14.05 16.62
CA ARG A 651 -9.96 -12.89 17.30
C ARG A 651 -10.99 -13.33 18.34
N LEU A 652 -10.85 -12.81 19.55
CA LEU A 652 -11.69 -13.08 20.71
C LEU A 652 -12.84 -12.10 20.82
N PHE A 653 -13.67 -12.03 19.76
CA PHE A 653 -14.83 -11.15 19.71
C PHE A 653 -15.85 -11.38 20.85
N TYR A 654 -15.81 -12.54 21.51
CA TYR A 654 -16.66 -12.78 22.69
C TYR A 654 -16.27 -11.88 23.88
N LEU A 655 -15.01 -11.43 23.98
CA LEU A 655 -14.55 -10.60 25.11
C LEU A 655 -15.28 -9.26 25.16
N SER A 656 -15.56 -8.64 24.01
CA SER A 656 -16.29 -7.37 23.94
C SER A 656 -17.79 -7.52 24.16
N ASN A 657 -18.32 -8.74 24.06
CA ASN A 657 -19.74 -9.05 24.29
C ASN A 657 -20.01 -9.65 25.68
N ASP A 658 -18.98 -9.99 26.45
CA ASP A 658 -19.14 -10.53 27.80
C ASP A 658 -19.45 -9.39 28.78
N GLU A 659 -20.65 -9.42 29.38
CA GLU A 659 -21.12 -8.43 30.33
C GLU A 659 -20.29 -8.40 31.63
N ASN A 660 -19.49 -9.43 31.92
CA ASN A 660 -18.65 -9.49 33.11
C ASN A 660 -17.22 -8.98 32.87
N LEU A 661 -16.90 -8.55 31.65
CA LEU A 661 -15.57 -8.06 31.29
C LEU A 661 -15.59 -6.57 30.89
N ARG A 662 -14.48 -5.89 31.15
CA ARG A 662 -14.29 -4.46 30.89
C ARG A 662 -14.08 -4.12 29.41
N TYR A 663 -13.81 -5.10 28.54
CA TYR A 663 -13.68 -4.87 27.10
C TYR A 663 -14.95 -4.29 26.47
N LYS A 664 -16.13 -4.63 27.02
CA LYS A 664 -17.42 -4.06 26.58
C LYS A 664 -17.45 -2.53 26.66
N TYR A 665 -16.72 -1.94 27.61
CA TYR A 665 -16.65 -0.49 27.79
C TYR A 665 -15.79 0.18 26.72
N LEU A 666 -14.66 -0.44 26.33
CA LEU A 666 -13.85 0.01 25.20
C LEU A 666 -14.62 -0.12 23.88
N ASN A 667 -15.37 -1.21 23.72
CA ASN A 667 -16.22 -1.46 22.56
C ASN A 667 -17.42 -0.47 22.49
N ALA A 668 -18.02 -0.13 23.63
CA ALA A 668 -19.07 0.89 23.70
C ALA A 668 -18.53 2.27 23.37
N TRP A 669 -17.31 2.61 23.81
CA TRP A 669 -16.65 3.86 23.48
C TRP A 669 -16.37 3.99 21.97
N ASP A 670 -15.82 2.93 21.36
CA ASP A 670 -15.63 2.82 19.91
C ASP A 670 -16.90 3.16 19.13
N LYS A 671 -18.00 2.48 19.46
CA LYS A 671 -19.31 2.74 18.87
C LYS A 671 -19.75 4.19 19.08
N ALA A 672 -19.64 4.72 20.30
CA ALA A 672 -20.06 6.07 20.61
C ALA A 672 -19.26 7.13 19.83
N MET A 673 -17.98 6.90 19.56
CA MET A 673 -17.19 7.78 18.69
C MET A 673 -17.71 7.77 17.25
N ASN A 674 -17.98 6.59 16.68
CA ASN A 674 -18.49 6.45 15.32
C ASN A 674 -19.90 7.04 15.16
N ASP A 675 -20.77 6.85 16.16
CA ASP A 675 -22.12 7.43 16.19
C ASP A 675 -22.05 8.97 16.29
N LEU A 676 -21.15 9.51 17.13
CA LEU A 676 -20.94 10.95 17.24
C LEU A 676 -20.42 11.53 15.91
N GLU A 677 -19.53 10.83 15.23
CA GLU A 677 -19.04 11.26 13.92
C GLU A 677 -20.17 11.27 12.89
N GLU A 678 -21.06 10.28 12.91
CA GLU A 678 -22.21 10.26 12.01
C GLU A 678 -23.15 11.45 12.26
N GLU A 679 -23.36 11.83 13.53
CA GLU A 679 -24.24 12.94 13.93
C GLU A 679 -23.66 14.32 13.58
N TYR A 680 -22.35 14.52 13.81
CA TYR A 680 -21.69 15.83 13.74
C TYR A 680 -20.74 16.00 12.55
N LYS A 681 -20.38 14.91 11.86
CA LYS A 681 -19.65 14.87 10.58
C LYS A 681 -18.32 15.60 10.57
N TRP A 682 -17.59 15.59 11.70
CA TRP A 682 -16.36 16.38 11.84
C TRP A 682 -15.22 15.94 10.91
N LEU A 683 -15.25 14.71 10.38
CA LEU A 683 -14.24 14.26 9.41
C LEU A 683 -14.27 15.08 8.11
N SER A 684 -15.47 15.52 7.69
CA SER A 684 -15.63 16.40 6.52
C SER A 684 -15.25 17.86 6.77
N ALA A 685 -14.95 18.22 8.02
CA ALA A 685 -14.60 19.59 8.38
C ALA A 685 -13.29 20.01 7.73
N LYS A 686 -13.30 21.14 7.03
CA LYS A 686 -12.11 21.69 6.37
C LYS A 686 -11.07 22.23 7.36
N ASN A 687 -11.54 22.73 8.50
CA ASN A 687 -10.71 23.41 9.47
C ASN A 687 -10.81 22.73 10.83
N THR A 688 -9.66 22.69 11.51
CA THR A 688 -9.55 22.36 12.93
C THR A 688 -8.75 23.46 13.60
N LEU A 689 -9.20 23.94 14.75
CA LEU A 689 -8.57 25.03 15.47
C LEU A 689 -8.14 24.53 16.84
N ILE A 690 -6.83 24.48 17.09
CA ILE A 690 -6.31 24.29 18.45
C ILE A 690 -6.62 25.56 19.24
N ILE A 691 -7.45 25.43 20.26
CA ILE A 691 -7.80 26.50 21.19
C ILE A 691 -6.73 26.58 22.27
N ARG A 692 -6.35 25.43 22.81
CA ARG A 692 -5.39 25.36 23.91
C ARG A 692 -4.52 24.12 23.82
N GLN A 693 -3.26 24.32 24.16
CA GLN A 693 -2.26 23.30 24.34
C GLN A 693 -1.30 23.75 25.44
N ILE A 694 -1.49 23.25 26.67
CA ILE A 694 -0.68 23.65 27.82
C ILE A 694 0.07 22.44 28.36
N GLU A 695 1.40 22.46 28.26
CA GLU A 695 2.27 21.36 28.69
C GLU A 695 2.21 21.09 30.20
N ALA A 696 2.14 22.15 31.01
CA ALA A 696 2.09 22.05 32.47
C ALA A 696 0.79 21.36 32.92
N ASP A 697 -0.33 21.75 32.31
CA ASP A 697 -1.66 21.21 32.62
C ASP A 697 -1.91 19.85 31.94
N LYS A 698 -1.13 19.52 30.91
CA LYS A 698 -1.35 18.39 29.99
C LYS A 698 -2.73 18.42 29.35
N VAL A 699 -3.22 19.62 29.02
CA VAL A 699 -4.56 19.82 28.44
C VAL A 699 -4.47 20.20 26.96
N ILE A 700 -5.30 19.53 26.15
CA ILE A 700 -5.57 19.87 24.75
C ILE A 700 -7.03 20.29 24.64
N VAL A 701 -7.28 21.45 24.04
CA VAL A 701 -8.62 21.87 23.63
C VAL A 701 -8.58 22.28 22.17
N PHE A 702 -9.52 21.78 21.38
CA PHE A 702 -9.67 22.19 19.98
C PHE A 702 -11.11 22.20 19.53
N GLU A 703 -11.37 22.99 18.50
CA GLU A 703 -12.63 23.03 17.78
C GLU A 703 -12.53 22.34 16.44
N ARG A 704 -13.52 21.51 16.10
CA ARG A 704 -13.62 20.87 14.78
C ARG A 704 -15.09 20.71 14.34
N GLY A 705 -15.32 20.83 13.04
CA GLY A 705 -16.65 20.69 12.45
C GLY A 705 -17.44 22.00 12.40
N ASP A 706 -18.34 22.10 11.44
CA ASP A 706 -19.13 23.31 11.19
C ASP A 706 -20.11 23.62 12.34
N ARG A 707 -20.48 22.59 13.12
CA ARG A 707 -21.29 22.74 14.34
C ARG A 707 -20.48 23.16 15.57
N GLY A 708 -19.18 23.43 15.40
CA GLY A 708 -18.30 23.96 16.45
C GLY A 708 -18.15 23.02 17.64
N LEU A 709 -17.92 21.72 17.39
CA LEU A 709 -17.62 20.79 18.48
C LEU A 709 -16.35 21.22 19.19
N ILE A 710 -16.38 21.27 20.52
CA ILE A 710 -15.23 21.57 21.37
C ILE A 710 -14.80 20.27 22.03
N PHE A 711 -13.60 19.80 21.71
CA PHE A 711 -12.98 18.63 22.31
C PHE A 711 -12.05 19.05 23.42
N ILE A 712 -12.18 18.46 24.61
CA ILE A 712 -11.40 18.82 25.79
C ILE A 712 -10.77 17.55 26.34
N PHE A 713 -9.44 17.47 26.26
CA PHE A 713 -8.63 16.35 26.77
C PHE A 713 -7.78 16.81 27.94
N ASN A 714 -7.82 16.09 29.05
CA ASN A 714 -6.87 16.24 30.15
C ASN A 714 -6.03 14.97 30.29
N PHE A 715 -4.81 15.01 29.76
CA PHE A 715 -3.83 13.91 29.83
C PHE A 715 -3.05 13.88 31.14
N HIS A 716 -3.28 14.82 32.05
CA HIS A 716 -2.58 14.83 33.33
C HIS A 716 -2.89 13.56 34.12
N GLY A 717 -1.86 12.92 34.66
CA GLY A 717 -2.01 11.62 35.34
C GLY A 717 -2.67 11.66 36.73
N TYR A 718 -2.94 12.84 37.30
CA TYR A 718 -3.54 12.99 38.64
C TYR A 718 -4.24 14.33 38.88
N ASN A 719 -3.79 15.44 38.26
CA ASN A 719 -4.41 16.74 38.47
C ASN A 719 -5.76 16.85 37.75
N SER A 720 -6.79 17.20 38.52
CA SER A 720 -8.10 17.57 38.03
C SER A 720 -8.26 19.09 38.16
N LEU A 721 -8.74 19.75 37.11
CA LEU A 721 -8.79 21.21 37.06
C LEU A 721 -10.25 21.67 37.17
N THR A 722 -10.54 22.45 38.21
CA THR A 722 -11.84 23.09 38.44
C THR A 722 -11.85 24.51 37.90
N ASP A 723 -13.01 24.99 37.45
CA ASP A 723 -13.18 26.35 36.90
C ASP A 723 -12.19 26.69 35.78
N TYR A 724 -11.76 25.68 35.02
CA TYR A 724 -10.77 25.81 33.97
C TYR A 724 -11.40 26.57 32.79
N ARG A 725 -11.01 27.83 32.61
CA ARG A 725 -11.58 28.69 31.57
C ARG A 725 -11.05 28.29 30.21
N ILE A 726 -11.90 28.08 29.21
CA ILE A 726 -11.51 27.76 27.83
C ILE A 726 -12.16 28.74 26.86
N GLY A 727 -11.41 29.16 25.83
CA GLY A 727 -11.93 29.99 24.74
C GLY A 727 -12.87 29.22 23.81
N CYS A 728 -13.83 29.91 23.19
CA CYS A 728 -14.67 29.34 22.14
C CYS A 728 -15.07 30.37 21.07
N SER A 729 -15.28 29.89 19.85
CA SER A 729 -15.59 30.71 18.68
C SER A 729 -16.99 31.29 18.68
N GLN A 730 -17.97 30.50 19.15
CA GLN A 730 -19.37 30.85 19.07
C GLN A 730 -19.92 31.13 20.48
N SER A 731 -20.74 32.17 20.60
CA SER A 731 -21.50 32.44 21.81
C SER A 731 -22.74 31.55 21.88
N GLY A 732 -23.13 31.13 23.06
CA GLY A 732 -24.38 30.43 23.30
C GLY A 732 -24.30 29.51 24.51
N LYS A 733 -25.03 28.41 24.43
CA LYS A 733 -25.04 27.34 25.44
C LYS A 733 -24.49 26.08 24.81
N TYR A 734 -23.57 25.43 25.50
CA TYR A 734 -22.99 24.15 25.09
C TYR A 734 -23.48 23.05 26.03
N ARG A 735 -23.67 21.85 25.48
CA ARG A 735 -23.97 20.61 26.22
C ARG A 735 -22.91 19.55 25.92
N ILE A 736 -22.74 18.62 26.85
CA ILE A 736 -21.91 17.43 26.62
C ILE A 736 -22.60 16.49 25.64
N VAL A 737 -21.85 16.01 24.65
CA VAL A 737 -22.33 15.06 23.63
C VAL A 737 -21.56 13.75 23.65
N LEU A 738 -20.37 13.74 24.25
CA LEU A 738 -19.61 12.54 24.55
C LEU A 738 -18.75 12.78 25.79
N ASN A 739 -18.66 11.80 26.69
CA ASN A 739 -17.92 11.92 27.94
C ASN A 739 -17.29 10.58 28.30
N SER A 740 -15.95 10.48 28.27
CA SER A 740 -15.23 9.25 28.59
C SER A 740 -15.31 8.86 30.07
N ASP A 741 -15.66 9.80 30.95
CA ASP A 741 -15.83 9.58 32.40
C ASP A 741 -17.23 9.09 32.77
N ALA A 742 -18.13 8.86 31.80
CA ALA A 742 -19.42 8.25 32.05
C ALA A 742 -19.30 6.75 32.40
N LYS A 743 -20.19 6.24 33.27
CA LYS A 743 -20.23 4.82 33.67
C LYS A 743 -20.43 3.86 32.51
N LEU A 744 -21.11 4.29 31.45
CA LEU A 744 -21.26 3.53 30.20
C LEU A 744 -19.91 3.13 29.60
N PHE A 745 -18.84 3.88 29.89
CA PHE A 745 -17.49 3.61 29.41
C PHE A 745 -16.52 3.25 30.54
N ASP A 746 -17.04 2.77 31.67
CA ASP A 746 -16.27 2.52 32.89
C ASP A 746 -15.53 3.77 33.38
N GLY A 747 -16.13 4.95 33.28
CA GLY A 747 -15.62 6.17 33.93
C GLY A 747 -16.03 6.30 35.39
N HIS A 748 -15.63 7.38 36.04
CA HIS A 748 -15.88 7.63 37.47
C HIS A 748 -17.12 8.49 37.76
N GLU A 749 -17.88 8.88 36.73
CA GLU A 749 -19.09 9.72 36.81
C GLU A 749 -18.87 11.08 37.50
N ARG A 750 -17.69 11.69 37.32
CA ARG A 750 -17.37 12.98 37.97
C ARG A 750 -17.86 14.19 37.19
N ILE A 751 -18.18 14.01 35.91
CA ILE A 751 -18.69 15.05 35.01
C ILE A 751 -20.20 14.88 34.87
N ASN A 752 -20.97 15.92 35.21
CA ASN A 752 -22.42 15.93 35.04
C ASN A 752 -22.79 16.15 33.56
N ASN A 753 -23.31 15.11 32.89
CA ASN A 753 -23.70 15.19 31.47
C ASN A 753 -24.83 16.19 31.17
N GLU A 754 -25.66 16.53 32.16
CA GLU A 754 -26.75 17.50 32.03
C GLU A 754 -26.29 18.95 32.23
N GLN A 755 -25.00 19.17 32.53
CA GLN A 755 -24.46 20.50 32.71
C GLN A 755 -24.49 21.30 31.40
N ILE A 756 -25.06 22.51 31.49
CA ILE A 756 -25.08 23.48 30.41
C ILE A 756 -23.99 24.52 30.64
N PHE A 757 -23.09 24.67 29.66
CA PHE A 757 -22.00 25.63 29.69
C PHE A 757 -22.42 26.88 28.93
N SER A 758 -22.69 27.98 29.64
CA SER A 758 -23.06 29.24 29.01
C SER A 758 -21.81 30.09 28.77
N THR A 759 -21.66 30.60 27.55
CA THR A 759 -20.51 31.43 27.18
C THR A 759 -20.61 32.83 27.79
N GLU A 760 -19.49 33.36 28.22
CA GLU A 760 -19.31 34.74 28.63
C GLU A 760 -18.61 35.53 27.50
N ASN A 761 -18.94 36.82 27.36
CA ASN A 761 -18.25 37.74 26.44
C ASN A 761 -16.89 38.19 27.02
N ILE A 762 -16.05 37.21 27.32
CA ILE A 762 -14.70 37.37 27.86
C ILE A 762 -13.75 36.70 26.88
N LYS A 763 -12.86 37.50 26.28
CA LYS A 763 -11.80 37.00 25.41
C LYS A 763 -10.84 36.11 26.19
N TRP A 764 -10.54 34.95 25.63
CA TRP A 764 -9.62 33.96 26.21
C TRP A 764 -9.09 33.04 25.12
N ASP A 765 -7.83 32.59 25.19
CA ASP A 765 -7.19 31.76 24.15
C ASP A 765 -7.33 32.31 22.71
N ASP A 766 -7.21 33.62 22.52
CA ASP A 766 -7.46 34.30 21.24
C ASP A 766 -8.85 34.03 20.62
N ARG A 767 -9.82 33.64 21.45
CA ARG A 767 -11.23 33.47 21.09
C ARG A 767 -12.09 34.60 21.64
N PRO A 768 -13.20 34.95 20.96
CA PRO A 768 -14.07 36.05 21.37
C PRO A 768 -14.87 35.75 22.65
N PHE A 769 -15.19 34.48 22.91
CA PHE A 769 -15.99 34.06 24.05
C PHE A 769 -15.25 33.01 24.88
N SER A 770 -15.69 32.77 26.10
CA SER A 770 -15.16 31.70 26.94
C SER A 770 -16.18 31.20 27.95
N PHE A 771 -15.92 30.03 28.53
CA PHE A 771 -16.66 29.49 29.66
C PHE A 771 -15.72 28.64 30.52
N ARG A 772 -16.19 28.21 31.69
CA ARG A 772 -15.42 27.38 32.63
C ARG A 772 -15.89 25.94 32.58
N VAL A 773 -14.94 25.02 32.68
CA VAL A 773 -15.20 23.59 32.76
C VAL A 773 -14.53 22.97 33.98
N TYR A 774 -15.10 21.87 34.46
CA TYR A 774 -14.39 20.93 35.32
C TYR A 774 -13.82 19.82 34.44
N THR A 775 -12.50 19.62 34.49
CA THR A 775 -11.82 18.60 33.69
C THR A 775 -11.00 17.66 34.59
N PRO A 776 -11.55 16.50 34.96
CA PRO A 776 -10.85 15.50 35.75
C PRO A 776 -9.61 14.95 35.03
N SER A 777 -8.64 14.50 35.81
CA SER A 777 -7.46 13.80 35.30
C SER A 777 -7.84 12.60 34.42
N ARG A 778 -7.12 12.43 33.30
CA ARG A 778 -7.31 11.37 32.29
C ARG A 778 -8.75 11.25 31.81
N THR A 779 -9.31 12.36 31.35
CA THR A 779 -10.64 12.38 30.75
C THR A 779 -10.65 13.10 29.41
N VAL A 780 -11.61 12.72 28.58
CA VAL A 780 -12.04 13.49 27.41
C VAL A 780 -13.55 13.64 27.41
N PHE A 781 -14.01 14.84 27.10
CA PHE A 781 -15.40 15.08 26.77
C PHE A 781 -15.52 16.07 25.62
N VAL A 782 -16.63 15.98 24.92
CA VAL A 782 -16.93 16.75 23.72
C VAL A 782 -18.19 17.57 23.99
N LEU A 783 -18.13 18.85 23.65
CA LEU A 783 -19.24 19.77 23.77
C LEU A 783 -19.77 20.14 22.39
N ALA A 784 -21.08 20.29 22.27
CA ALA A 784 -21.73 20.86 21.10
C ALA A 784 -22.58 22.07 21.50
N LEU A 785 -22.64 23.05 20.60
CA LEU A 785 -23.56 24.17 20.74
C LEU A 785 -25.01 23.65 20.70
N ILE A 786 -25.86 24.19 21.57
CA ILE A 786 -27.29 23.91 21.58
C ILE A 786 -27.94 24.81 20.54
N ASP A 787 -28.52 24.19 19.50
CA ASP A 787 -29.33 24.92 18.53
C ASP A 787 -30.66 25.33 19.19
N ASP A 788 -30.82 26.61 19.54
CA ASP A 788 -32.08 27.18 20.04
C ASP A 788 -33.22 27.20 18.98
N LYS A 789 -33.04 26.53 17.83
CA LYS A 789 -33.96 26.53 16.66
C LYS A 789 -34.63 25.18 16.37
N LYS A 790 -34.63 24.23 17.32
CA LYS A 790 -35.41 23.00 17.20
C LYS A 790 -36.50 22.90 18.24
#